data_AF-Q7RJB2-F1
#
_entry.id   AF-Q7RJB2-F1
#
_cell.length_a   1.000
_cell.length_b   1.000
_cell.length_c   1.000
_cell.angle_alpha   90.00
_cell.angle_beta   90.00
_cell.angle_gamma   90.00
#
_symmetry.space_group_name_H-M   'P 1'
#
loop_
_entity.id
_entity.type
_entity.pdbx_description
1 polymer ?
#
loop_
_entity_poly.entity_id
_entity_poly.type
_entity_poly.pdbx_seq_one_letter_code
_entity_poly.pdbx_strand_id
1 'polypeptide(L)'
;HNKKDEKKKNSNPIPDFKKKHLFYELLRISNSNSFKTHKIYTHKDLIYGIKYRKLGESNLCVSELCIGTSMYENDNFISKDDVNVLLNMAFYEYGINFFDICEYDPFPFDPDSYKKSKNKNMNLFLKDKKRENIIINLRMCSSRNVDRNTHGDFYLTWIMDGLKDDKPTFYNIEERLDKILKNLNTSYVDILTIDVPERYVPNSTIGEDTYIWGRETGNDTNSKASTISIEEQFEILEKLVLKGKIRHIAVSNETPWGIYEWCNLARKKKHMKIVCVQNLYNLLHRNEVESSGLVEMILRENYNVPLVPYGLLAGGILTGKYLDPERYHTVGPETVLGDDQLDHELDETRGNKPEDYGFLSYGPKNGTCNKYPNLYKSHRCIWAQDATAEYMKLARSHGMTLSQLSLSFVYSRPFVASSIIGPRTIGQLKDSILSLNYPLYQHTQHDLHEIFLRYRGCTMDGNIILNSLEDPNKTSQNVFYKSANIPILSGGTHWDNYPLPFLPKRYEYTDLKEEHDRIKSTFGLNDEPGDFNFINSRIWIEREEKKGEYFALKESNIFKWNKLKIYKGVLTKLNEKEKLIYDTNDFHFYYKNNTVYIVPTDEEMEKFYQNKNKIKKILTQTINDTQELYQYQEQLGKDFPDIFNNLDIDLIYKQLINRHNINPLDKKQLEEIYNYIKLTPEEKKTEDFWYIYQYNPFDNSFGFRTGSEP
;
A
#
# COMPACT_ATOMS: atom_id res chain seq x y z
N HIS A 1 3.50 27.18 62.30
CA HIS A 1 4.75 27.61 61.66
C HIS A 1 5.10 26.59 60.58
N ASN A 2 5.13 26.84 59.28
CA ASN A 2 5.22 28.06 58.50
C ASN A 2 4.31 27.97 57.25
N LYS A 3 3.65 29.10 56.96
CA LYS A 3 3.09 29.45 55.65
C LYS A 3 4.22 29.76 54.68
N LYS A 4 3.96 29.52 53.38
CA LYS A 4 4.46 30.16 52.12
C LYS A 4 4.70 29.05 51.08
N ASP A 5 4.15 29.04 49.87
CA ASP A 5 3.70 30.14 49.02
C ASP A 5 2.55 29.75 48.07
N GLU A 6 1.82 30.79 47.68
CA GLU A 6 0.68 30.84 46.78
C GLU A 6 1.05 30.48 45.32
N LYS A 7 0.20 29.68 44.68
CA LYS A 7 -0.31 29.89 43.31
C LYS A 7 -1.39 28.85 42.98
N LYS A 8 -2.59 29.04 43.51
CA LYS A 8 -3.81 28.45 42.92
C LYS A 8 -4.04 29.15 41.58
N LYS A 9 -3.48 28.60 40.50
CA LYS A 9 -3.92 28.93 39.14
C LYS A 9 -5.32 28.36 38.97
N ASN A 10 -6.28 29.25 38.74
CA ASN A 10 -7.55 28.96 38.09
C ASN A 10 -7.29 28.20 36.78
N SER A 11 -7.43 26.88 36.79
CA SER A 11 -7.82 26.15 35.60
C SER A 11 -9.15 25.49 35.91
N ASN A 12 -10.24 26.23 35.70
CA ASN A 12 -11.55 25.61 35.51
C ASN A 12 -11.36 24.54 34.42
N PRO A 13 -11.48 23.24 34.72
CA PRO A 13 -11.50 22.25 33.67
C PRO A 13 -12.71 22.61 32.81
N ILE A 14 -12.46 22.92 31.55
CA ILE A 14 -13.51 23.13 30.54
C ILE A 14 -14.49 21.95 30.71
N PRO A 15 -15.76 22.19 31.05
CA PRO A 15 -16.71 21.11 31.30
C PRO A 15 -16.68 20.15 30.12
N ASP A 16 -16.77 18.85 30.38
CA ASP A 16 -16.65 17.81 29.35
C ASP A 16 -17.59 18.09 28.16
N PHE A 17 -18.75 18.70 28.43
CA PHE A 17 -19.69 19.19 27.43
C PHE A 17 -19.12 20.25 26.48
N LYS A 18 -18.32 21.19 26.98
CA LYS A 18 -17.68 22.25 26.21
C LYS A 18 -16.45 21.74 25.45
N LYS A 19 -15.74 20.70 25.96
CA LYS A 19 -14.73 19.94 25.19
C LYS A 19 -15.38 19.14 24.07
N LYS A 20 -16.49 18.46 24.34
CA LYS A 20 -17.31 17.79 23.32
C LYS A 20 -17.81 18.78 22.28
N HIS A 21 -18.32 19.93 22.72
CA HIS A 21 -18.82 20.96 21.82
C HIS A 21 -17.69 21.59 20.99
N LEU A 22 -16.52 21.87 21.59
CA LEU A 22 -15.34 22.30 20.83
C LEU A 22 -14.88 21.21 19.86
N PHE A 23 -14.84 19.95 20.28
CA PHE A 23 -14.45 18.83 19.43
C PHE A 23 -15.42 18.67 18.26
N TYR A 24 -16.74 18.71 18.49
CA TYR A 24 -17.74 18.61 17.42
C TYR A 24 -17.79 19.85 16.53
N GLU A 25 -17.60 21.06 17.06
CA GLU A 25 -17.54 22.28 16.25
C GLU A 25 -16.22 22.37 15.47
N LEU A 26 -15.08 21.99 16.05
CA LEU A 26 -13.81 21.87 15.32
C LEU A 26 -13.84 20.73 14.30
N LEU A 27 -14.49 19.61 14.61
CA LEU A 27 -14.73 18.52 13.66
C LEU A 27 -15.68 18.95 12.54
N ARG A 28 -16.67 19.80 12.83
CA ARG A 28 -17.59 20.38 11.84
C ARG A 28 -16.91 21.43 10.96
N ILE A 29 -15.98 22.22 11.51
CA ILE A 29 -15.13 23.18 10.79
C ILE A 29 -14.04 22.45 9.98
N SER A 30 -13.48 21.36 10.50
CA SER A 30 -12.48 20.52 9.80
C SER A 30 -13.12 19.64 8.71
N ASN A 31 -14.40 19.26 8.86
CA ASN A 31 -15.17 18.51 7.87
C ASN A 31 -16.14 19.39 7.07
N SER A 32 -16.05 20.72 7.16
CA SER A 32 -16.87 21.57 6.31
C SER A 32 -16.33 21.51 4.90
N ASN A 33 -17.08 20.88 4.00
CA ASN A 33 -16.81 20.94 2.57
C ASN A 33 -16.62 22.41 2.16
N SER A 34 -15.58 22.70 1.37
CA SER A 34 -15.22 24.08 1.02
C SER A 34 -16.35 24.78 0.26
N PHE A 35 -17.22 24.03 -0.41
CA PHE A 35 -18.36 24.55 -1.15
C PHE A 35 -19.61 24.70 -0.28
N LYS A 36 -20.20 25.90 -0.31
CA LYS A 36 -21.39 26.24 0.47
C LYS A 36 -22.60 25.43 0.00
N THR A 37 -23.29 24.79 0.95
CA THR A 37 -24.60 24.17 0.71
C THR A 37 -25.67 25.26 0.57
N HIS A 38 -26.43 25.23 -0.52
CA HIS A 38 -27.46 26.22 -0.85
C HIS A 38 -28.87 25.73 -0.51
N LYS A 39 -29.11 24.43 -0.68
CA LYS A 39 -30.38 23.77 -0.40
C LYS A 39 -30.09 22.36 0.11
N ILE A 40 -30.98 21.83 0.94
CA ILE A 40 -30.96 20.43 1.36
C ILE A 40 -32.31 19.83 0.95
N TYR A 41 -32.28 18.72 0.24
CA TYR A 41 -33.46 17.90 -0.05
C TYR A 41 -33.57 16.82 1.02
N THR A 42 -34.70 16.79 1.74
CA THR A 42 -34.92 15.84 2.84
C THR A 42 -35.68 14.61 2.34
N HIS A 43 -35.33 13.44 2.85
CA HIS A 43 -36.01 12.18 2.56
C HIS A 43 -35.99 11.32 3.83
N LYS A 44 -37.01 10.49 4.04
CA LYS A 44 -37.15 9.64 5.23
C LYS A 44 -35.98 8.67 5.46
N ASP A 45 -35.32 8.25 4.37
CA ASP A 45 -34.19 7.33 4.42
C ASP A 45 -32.83 8.04 4.65
N LEU A 46 -32.80 9.37 4.70
CA LEU A 46 -31.56 10.16 4.78
C LEU A 46 -31.51 10.98 6.07
N ILE A 47 -30.44 10.80 6.85
CA ILE A 47 -30.22 11.48 8.14
C ILE A 47 -30.00 12.99 7.92
N TYR A 48 -29.17 13.35 6.94
CA TYR A 48 -28.78 14.74 6.66
C TYR A 48 -29.36 15.31 5.35
N GLY A 49 -30.14 14.51 4.62
CA GLY A 49 -30.62 14.83 3.28
C GLY A 49 -29.52 14.91 2.22
N ILE A 50 -29.93 15.18 0.98
CA ILE A 50 -29.00 15.46 -0.14
C ILE A 50 -28.73 16.96 -0.19
N LYS A 51 -27.45 17.33 -0.12
CA LYS A 51 -27.03 18.73 -0.21
C LYS A 51 -26.99 19.16 -1.67
N TYR A 52 -27.32 20.42 -1.91
CA TYR A 52 -27.19 21.06 -3.21
C TYR A 52 -26.13 22.15 -3.12
N ARG A 53 -25.19 22.14 -4.07
CA ARG A 53 -24.04 23.05 -4.10
C ARG A 53 -23.96 23.74 -5.45
N LYS A 54 -23.37 24.94 -5.48
CA LYS A 54 -23.05 25.60 -6.74
C LYS A 54 -21.81 24.97 -7.37
N LEU A 55 -21.82 24.79 -8.69
CA LEU A 55 -20.63 24.38 -9.42
C LEU A 55 -19.78 25.60 -9.75
N GLY A 56 -18.66 25.74 -9.04
CA GLY A 56 -17.73 26.85 -9.16
C GLY A 56 -18.42 28.20 -9.00
N GLU A 57 -18.16 29.12 -9.92
CA GLU A 57 -18.81 30.44 -9.96
C GLU A 57 -20.13 30.48 -10.75
N SER A 58 -20.61 29.33 -11.23
CA SER A 58 -21.83 29.29 -12.04
C SER A 58 -23.09 29.59 -11.22
N ASN A 59 -24.19 29.81 -11.93
CA ASN A 59 -25.53 29.81 -11.37
C ASN A 59 -26.16 28.40 -11.28
N LEU A 60 -25.43 27.35 -11.65
CA LEU A 60 -25.92 25.98 -11.57
C LEU A 60 -25.83 25.46 -10.14
N CYS A 61 -26.94 24.94 -9.61
CA CYS A 61 -27.00 24.33 -8.30
C CYS A 61 -27.31 22.83 -8.45
N VAL A 62 -26.31 21.99 -8.23
CA VAL A 62 -26.37 20.54 -8.42
C VAL A 62 -26.54 19.82 -7.09
N SER A 63 -27.23 18.69 -7.12
CA SER A 63 -27.23 17.72 -6.03
C SER A 63 -25.82 17.18 -5.74
N GLU A 64 -25.58 16.75 -4.51
CA GLU A 64 -24.33 16.14 -4.04
C GLU A 64 -23.98 14.82 -4.76
N LEU A 65 -24.99 14.22 -5.42
CA LEU A 65 -24.84 13.04 -6.25
C LEU A 65 -25.25 13.39 -7.69
N CYS A 66 -24.53 12.80 -8.65
CA CYS A 66 -24.80 12.87 -10.08
C CYS A 66 -25.02 11.46 -10.62
N ILE A 67 -25.98 11.25 -11.51
CA ILE A 67 -26.17 9.96 -12.18
C ILE A 67 -25.33 9.91 -13.46
N GLY A 68 -24.35 9.01 -13.49
CA GLY A 68 -23.61 8.68 -14.71
C GLY A 68 -24.39 7.68 -15.56
N THR A 69 -24.54 7.98 -16.84
CA THR A 69 -25.42 7.23 -17.75
C THR A 69 -24.70 6.31 -18.73
N SER A 70 -23.38 6.17 -18.60
CA SER A 70 -22.56 5.43 -19.56
C SER A 70 -22.98 3.97 -19.77
N MET A 71 -23.72 3.35 -18.85
CA MET A 71 -24.18 1.96 -18.99
C MET A 71 -25.63 1.82 -19.50
N TYR A 72 -26.40 2.90 -19.61
CA TYR A 72 -27.87 2.89 -19.64
C TYR A 72 -28.52 2.63 -21.01
N GLU A 73 -27.72 2.42 -22.05
CA GLU A 73 -28.21 2.06 -23.40
C GLU A 73 -27.56 0.77 -23.93
N ASN A 74 -27.03 -0.03 -23.01
CA ASN A 74 -26.49 -1.35 -23.29
C ASN A 74 -27.28 -2.39 -22.49
N ASP A 75 -28.11 -3.17 -23.19
CA ASP A 75 -28.99 -4.19 -22.60
C ASP A 75 -28.19 -5.31 -21.90
N ASN A 76 -26.87 -5.42 -22.13
CA ASN A 76 -26.00 -6.31 -21.34
C ASN A 76 -25.81 -5.82 -19.90
N PHE A 77 -26.03 -4.54 -19.62
CA PHE A 77 -25.84 -3.96 -18.29
C PHE A 77 -27.15 -3.74 -17.55
N ILE A 78 -28.12 -3.11 -18.20
CA ILE A 78 -29.41 -2.77 -17.63
C ILE A 78 -30.44 -2.65 -18.77
N SER A 79 -31.68 -3.08 -18.53
CA SER A 79 -32.75 -2.94 -19.52
C SER A 79 -33.20 -1.48 -19.64
N LYS A 80 -33.72 -1.08 -20.81
CA LYS A 80 -34.23 0.28 -21.03
C LYS A 80 -35.33 0.69 -20.06
N ASP A 81 -36.19 -0.25 -19.68
CA ASP A 81 -37.30 0.02 -18.76
C ASP A 81 -36.77 0.26 -17.34
N ASP A 82 -35.82 -0.56 -16.88
CA ASP A 82 -35.17 -0.39 -15.56
C ASP A 82 -34.41 0.93 -15.46
N VAL A 83 -33.78 1.39 -16.55
CA VAL A 83 -33.12 2.69 -16.61
C VAL A 83 -34.11 3.82 -16.37
N ASN A 84 -35.28 3.79 -17.02
CA ASN A 84 -36.28 4.83 -16.82
C ASN A 84 -36.81 4.84 -15.38
N VAL A 85 -37.04 3.67 -14.79
CA VAL A 85 -37.43 3.57 -13.38
C VAL A 85 -36.35 4.16 -12.48
N LEU A 86 -35.08 3.83 -12.72
CA LEU A 86 -33.95 4.32 -11.94
C LEU A 86 -33.80 5.84 -12.03
N LEU A 87 -33.79 6.41 -13.24
CA LEU A 87 -33.67 7.86 -13.44
C LEU A 87 -34.84 8.62 -12.80
N ASN A 88 -36.07 8.11 -12.94
CA ASN A 88 -37.25 8.71 -12.29
C ASN A 88 -37.18 8.62 -10.77
N MET A 89 -36.73 7.49 -10.22
CA MET A 89 -36.54 7.32 -8.77
C MET A 89 -35.48 8.27 -8.23
N ALA A 90 -34.32 8.35 -8.89
CA ALA A 90 -33.25 9.28 -8.55
C ALA A 90 -33.75 10.74 -8.50
N PHE A 91 -34.54 11.15 -9.50
CA PHE A 91 -35.06 12.51 -9.61
C PHE A 91 -36.21 12.81 -8.65
N TYR A 92 -37.28 12.02 -8.66
CA TYR A 92 -38.52 12.33 -7.93
C TYR A 92 -38.44 11.94 -6.45
N GLU A 93 -37.84 10.79 -6.11
CA GLU A 93 -37.82 10.28 -4.74
C GLU A 93 -36.64 10.82 -3.93
N TYR A 94 -35.45 10.90 -4.55
CA TYR A 94 -34.23 11.34 -3.87
C TYR A 94 -33.78 12.76 -4.23
N GLY A 95 -34.42 13.40 -5.22
CA GLY A 95 -34.10 14.77 -5.57
C GLY A 95 -32.72 14.93 -6.22
N ILE A 96 -32.22 13.94 -6.98
CA ILE A 96 -31.00 14.10 -7.78
C ILE A 96 -31.36 14.87 -9.06
N ASN A 97 -30.69 16.00 -9.31
CA ASN A 97 -30.96 16.85 -10.46
C ASN A 97 -29.81 16.91 -11.48
N PHE A 98 -28.69 16.25 -11.20
CA PHE A 98 -27.48 16.32 -12.01
C PHE A 98 -27.21 14.98 -12.71
N PHE A 99 -27.02 15.01 -14.03
CA PHE A 99 -26.87 13.84 -14.88
C PHE A 99 -25.69 14.00 -15.83
N ASP A 100 -24.81 13.01 -15.86
CA ASP A 100 -23.62 12.96 -16.73
C ASP A 100 -23.88 12.03 -17.91
N ILE A 101 -23.72 12.58 -19.11
CA ILE A 101 -23.82 11.88 -20.39
C ILE A 101 -22.54 12.09 -21.20
N CYS A 102 -22.25 11.17 -22.11
CA CYS A 102 -21.15 11.32 -23.06
C CYS A 102 -21.66 11.17 -24.49
N GLU A 103 -21.00 11.85 -25.42
CA GLU A 103 -21.29 11.72 -26.84
C GLU A 103 -21.20 10.27 -27.34
N TYR A 104 -20.26 9.50 -26.79
CA TYR A 104 -19.97 8.15 -27.26
C TYR A 104 -20.51 7.04 -26.37
N ASP A 105 -21.40 7.37 -25.43
CA ASP A 105 -22.11 6.38 -24.62
C ASP A 105 -22.96 5.45 -25.53
N PRO A 106 -23.01 4.14 -25.22
CA PRO A 106 -22.77 3.54 -23.92
C PRO A 106 -21.48 2.70 -23.90
N PHE A 107 -21.00 2.44 -22.70
CA PHE A 107 -19.96 1.48 -22.42
C PHE A 107 -20.33 0.09 -22.99
N PRO A 108 -19.43 -0.64 -23.68
CA PRO A 108 -17.97 -0.50 -23.74
C PRO A 108 -17.42 0.46 -24.80
N PHE A 109 -18.27 1.30 -25.38
CA PHE A 109 -17.88 2.19 -26.48
C PHE A 109 -17.41 1.37 -27.69
N ASP A 110 -18.17 0.35 -28.08
CA ASP A 110 -18.00 -0.37 -29.34
C ASP A 110 -18.93 0.22 -30.43
N PRO A 111 -18.67 -0.01 -31.74
CA PRO A 111 -19.41 0.65 -32.80
C PRO A 111 -20.89 0.28 -32.81
N ASP A 112 -21.23 -0.95 -32.43
CA ASP A 112 -22.61 -1.41 -32.38
C ASP A 112 -23.35 -0.71 -31.23
N SER A 113 -22.74 -0.66 -30.05
CA SER A 113 -23.28 0.05 -28.89
C SER A 113 -23.47 1.53 -29.19
N TYR A 114 -22.47 2.21 -29.77
CA TYR A 114 -22.58 3.62 -30.17
C TYR A 114 -23.68 3.85 -31.22
N LYS A 115 -23.77 3.04 -32.29
CA LYS A 115 -24.81 3.23 -33.31
C LYS A 115 -26.22 3.01 -32.76
N LYS A 116 -26.36 2.09 -31.79
CA LYS A 116 -27.64 1.75 -31.14
C LYS A 116 -28.08 2.80 -30.12
N SER A 117 -27.12 3.39 -29.42
CA SER A 117 -27.31 4.36 -28.36
C SER A 117 -27.28 5.78 -28.90
N LYS A 118 -28.30 6.57 -28.57
CA LYS A 118 -28.41 7.96 -29.06
C LYS A 118 -28.97 8.83 -27.96
N ASN A 119 -28.58 8.60 -26.70
CA ASN A 119 -29.18 9.25 -25.55
C ASN A 119 -30.73 9.12 -25.53
N LYS A 120 -31.25 8.00 -26.03
CA LYS A 120 -32.68 7.66 -26.10
C LYS A 120 -33.32 7.58 -24.72
N ASN A 121 -32.64 6.98 -23.74
CA ASN A 121 -33.15 6.88 -22.38
C ASN A 121 -33.19 8.25 -21.70
N MET A 122 -32.18 9.10 -21.96
CA MET A 122 -32.19 10.47 -21.48
C MET A 122 -33.30 11.29 -22.16
N ASN A 123 -33.48 11.18 -23.48
CA ASN A 123 -34.61 11.80 -24.19
C ASN A 123 -35.96 11.43 -23.57
N LEU A 124 -36.18 10.14 -23.30
CA LEU A 124 -37.40 9.64 -22.70
C LEU A 124 -37.59 10.17 -21.27
N PHE A 125 -36.52 10.20 -20.48
CA PHE A 125 -36.53 10.78 -19.14
C PHE A 125 -36.84 12.28 -19.12
N LEU A 126 -36.39 13.04 -20.13
CA LEU A 126 -36.64 14.49 -20.22
C LEU A 126 -38.07 14.83 -20.67
N LYS A 127 -38.75 13.93 -21.38
CA LYS A 127 -40.00 14.20 -22.10
C LYS A 127 -41.13 14.79 -21.25
N ASP A 128 -41.25 14.36 -20.00
CA ASP A 128 -42.30 14.76 -19.05
C ASP A 128 -41.83 15.77 -18.00
N LYS A 129 -40.61 16.28 -18.12
CA LYS A 129 -39.97 17.12 -17.10
C LYS A 129 -39.69 18.52 -17.60
N LYS A 130 -39.73 19.46 -16.67
CA LYS A 130 -39.23 20.82 -16.89
C LYS A 130 -37.72 20.79 -17.07
N ARG A 131 -37.24 21.13 -18.27
CA ARG A 131 -35.83 21.04 -18.65
C ARG A 131 -34.92 21.84 -17.70
N GLU A 132 -35.38 22.96 -17.17
CA GLU A 132 -34.67 23.84 -16.24
C GLU A 132 -34.42 23.22 -14.85
N ASN A 133 -35.15 22.16 -14.49
CA ASN A 133 -34.97 21.46 -13.22
C ASN A 133 -33.88 20.39 -13.29
N ILE A 134 -33.34 20.13 -14.47
CA ILE A 134 -32.38 19.06 -14.74
C ILE A 134 -31.11 19.72 -15.24
N ILE A 135 -29.97 19.30 -14.72
CA ILE A 135 -28.65 19.77 -15.13
C ILE A 135 -27.98 18.61 -15.87
N ILE A 136 -27.67 18.82 -17.15
CA ILE A 136 -26.98 17.84 -17.99
C ILE A 136 -25.55 18.28 -18.20
N ASN A 137 -24.60 17.44 -17.77
CA ASN A 137 -23.21 17.50 -18.21
C ASN A 137 -23.02 16.60 -19.42
N LEU A 138 -22.64 17.17 -20.56
CA LEU A 138 -22.29 16.43 -21.77
C LEU A 138 -20.77 16.43 -21.95
N ARG A 139 -20.16 15.24 -21.94
CA ARG A 139 -18.75 15.06 -22.30
C ARG A 139 -18.59 14.85 -23.80
N MET A 140 -17.67 15.58 -24.42
CA MET A 140 -17.31 15.44 -25.85
C MET A 140 -15.79 15.33 -26.01
N CYS A 141 -15.35 14.44 -26.90
CA CYS A 141 -13.95 14.30 -27.29
C CYS A 141 -13.57 15.23 -28.45
N SER A 142 -12.33 15.68 -28.47
CA SER A 142 -11.72 16.23 -29.69
C SER A 142 -11.45 15.13 -30.72
N SER A 143 -11.18 15.53 -31.96
CA SER A 143 -10.95 14.61 -33.07
C SER A 143 -9.71 13.71 -32.93
N ARG A 144 -8.77 14.14 -32.08
CA ARG A 144 -7.42 13.60 -32.02
C ARG A 144 -7.16 12.75 -30.79
N ASN A 145 -7.98 12.93 -29.76
CA ASN A 145 -7.96 12.14 -28.52
C ASN A 145 -8.66 10.80 -28.65
N VAL A 146 -9.11 10.50 -29.87
CA VAL A 146 -9.69 9.22 -30.26
C VAL A 146 -8.60 8.47 -31.02
N ASP A 147 -8.14 7.35 -30.46
CA ASP A 147 -7.19 6.48 -31.16
C ASP A 147 -7.80 6.04 -32.51
N ARG A 148 -7.05 6.23 -33.60
CA ARG A 148 -7.49 5.93 -34.98
C ARG A 148 -7.50 4.45 -35.30
N ASN A 149 -7.12 3.62 -34.35
CA ASN A 149 -7.11 2.17 -34.52
C ASN A 149 -8.47 1.64 -34.97
N THR A 150 -8.42 0.71 -35.91
CA THR A 150 -9.59 0.10 -36.55
C THR A 150 -9.89 -1.32 -36.01
N HIS A 151 -9.14 -1.84 -35.03
CA HIS A 151 -9.18 -3.27 -34.62
C HIS A 151 -8.92 -3.55 -33.10
N GLY A 152 -9.88 -4.24 -32.39
CA GLY A 152 -9.92 -4.69 -30.95
C GLY A 152 -11.04 -4.16 -29.94
N ASP A 153 -10.72 -3.93 -28.66
CA ASP A 153 -11.62 -3.69 -27.48
C ASP A 153 -12.35 -2.32 -27.28
N PHE A 154 -11.75 -1.20 -27.72
CA PHE A 154 -12.12 0.16 -27.25
C PHE A 154 -11.82 1.26 -28.28
N TYR A 155 -12.51 1.27 -29.42
CA TYR A 155 -12.31 2.31 -30.41
C TYR A 155 -13.32 3.43 -30.25
N LEU A 156 -12.95 4.63 -30.65
CA LEU A 156 -13.86 5.75 -30.75
C LEU A 156 -13.86 6.32 -32.18
N THR A 157 -13.20 5.64 -33.12
CA THR A 157 -12.96 6.08 -34.52
C THR A 157 -14.21 6.44 -35.28
N TRP A 158 -15.36 5.86 -34.95
CA TRP A 158 -16.62 6.15 -35.64
C TRP A 158 -17.32 7.43 -35.18
N ILE A 159 -16.97 8.01 -34.02
CA ILE A 159 -17.41 9.37 -33.67
C ILE A 159 -16.87 10.35 -34.73
N MET A 160 -15.73 9.98 -35.32
CA MET A 160 -15.01 10.70 -36.35
C MET A 160 -15.46 10.34 -37.77
N ASP A 161 -16.35 9.36 -37.94
CA ASP A 161 -16.80 8.92 -39.27
C ASP A 161 -17.54 10.06 -40.00
N GLY A 162 -16.97 10.49 -41.12
CA GLY A 162 -17.46 11.63 -41.90
C GLY A 162 -16.92 13.02 -41.50
N LEU A 163 -16.06 13.12 -40.49
CA LEU A 163 -15.35 14.37 -40.19
C LEU A 163 -14.23 14.59 -41.22
N LYS A 164 -14.26 15.75 -41.88
CA LYS A 164 -13.32 16.10 -42.96
C LYS A 164 -11.94 16.52 -42.45
N ASP A 165 -11.84 16.89 -41.17
CA ASP A 165 -10.67 17.53 -40.58
C ASP A 165 -10.10 16.70 -39.42
N ASP A 166 -8.77 16.54 -39.43
CA ASP A 166 -8.01 15.86 -38.37
C ASP A 166 -7.92 16.69 -37.07
N LYS A 167 -8.18 18.01 -37.17
CA LYS A 167 -8.17 18.98 -36.06
C LYS A 167 -9.61 19.33 -35.65
N PRO A 168 -9.92 19.49 -34.35
CA PRO A 168 -11.23 20.00 -33.94
C PRO A 168 -11.42 21.44 -34.46
N THR A 169 -12.56 21.69 -35.10
CA THR A 169 -12.95 23.00 -35.62
C THR A 169 -14.28 23.40 -34.98
N PHE A 170 -14.61 24.69 -35.03
CA PHE A 170 -15.90 25.14 -34.54
C PHE A 170 -17.07 24.40 -35.23
N TYR A 171 -17.01 24.24 -36.55
CA TYR A 171 -18.08 23.64 -37.33
C TYR A 171 -18.27 22.15 -37.04
N ASN A 172 -17.19 21.38 -36.86
CA ASN A 172 -17.32 19.95 -36.59
C ASN A 172 -17.86 19.66 -35.18
N ILE A 173 -17.41 20.40 -34.17
CA ILE A 173 -17.93 20.28 -32.79
C ILE A 173 -19.39 20.74 -32.76
N GLU A 174 -19.73 21.83 -33.45
CA GLU A 174 -21.10 22.32 -33.54
C GLU A 174 -22.05 21.31 -34.18
N GLU A 175 -21.67 20.72 -35.32
CA GLU A 175 -22.50 19.72 -36.02
C GLU A 175 -22.77 18.49 -35.14
N ARG A 176 -21.75 18.02 -34.41
CA ARG A 176 -21.87 16.89 -33.48
C ARG A 176 -22.78 17.23 -32.29
N LEU A 177 -22.61 18.42 -31.71
CA LEU A 177 -23.48 18.90 -30.64
C LEU A 177 -24.94 19.00 -31.11
N ASP A 178 -25.19 19.51 -32.32
CA ASP A 178 -26.55 19.63 -32.88
C ASP A 178 -27.23 18.27 -33.05
N LYS A 179 -26.48 17.23 -33.45
CA LYS A 179 -27.00 15.87 -33.51
C LYS A 179 -27.42 15.37 -32.12
N ILE A 180 -26.62 15.63 -31.09
CA ILE A 180 -26.90 15.23 -29.71
C ILE A 180 -28.12 15.99 -29.15
N LEU A 181 -28.17 17.31 -29.34
CA LEU A 181 -29.29 18.16 -28.92
C LEU A 181 -30.60 17.72 -29.58
N LYS A 182 -30.56 17.40 -30.88
CA LYS A 182 -31.71 16.82 -31.61
C LYS A 182 -32.14 15.48 -31.01
N ASN A 183 -31.19 14.59 -30.70
CA ASN A 183 -31.51 13.29 -30.11
C ASN A 183 -32.10 13.42 -28.70
N LEU A 184 -31.60 14.35 -27.89
CA LEU A 184 -32.12 14.67 -26.56
C LEU A 184 -33.45 15.44 -26.61
N ASN A 185 -33.85 15.95 -27.78
CA ASN A 185 -35.00 16.84 -27.97
C ASN A 185 -34.93 18.07 -27.05
N THR A 186 -33.76 18.72 -27.02
CA THR A 186 -33.52 19.94 -26.23
C THR A 186 -32.70 20.94 -27.04
N SER A 187 -32.83 22.23 -26.75
CA SER A 187 -32.06 23.28 -27.42
C SER A 187 -30.69 23.55 -26.79
N TYR A 188 -30.42 23.01 -25.59
CA TYR A 188 -29.17 23.25 -24.89
C TYR A 188 -28.78 22.11 -23.93
N VAL A 189 -27.48 22.03 -23.63
CA VAL A 189 -26.94 21.34 -22.45
C VAL A 189 -26.45 22.35 -21.43
N ASP A 190 -26.50 22.01 -20.14
CA ASP A 190 -26.09 22.95 -19.09
C ASP A 190 -24.58 23.10 -19.02
N ILE A 191 -23.87 21.99 -19.17
CA ILE A 191 -22.41 21.95 -19.14
C ILE A 191 -21.93 21.15 -20.35
N LEU A 192 -20.97 21.71 -21.08
CA LEU A 192 -20.18 20.96 -22.05
C LEU A 192 -18.77 20.75 -21.50
N THR A 193 -18.42 19.49 -21.29
CA THR A 193 -17.13 19.08 -20.75
C THR A 193 -16.23 18.56 -21.86
N ILE A 194 -15.00 19.09 -21.94
CA ILE A 194 -13.95 18.46 -22.75
C ILE A 194 -13.53 17.18 -22.04
N ASP A 195 -13.75 16.03 -22.67
CA ASP A 195 -13.61 14.71 -22.03
C ASP A 195 -12.16 14.34 -21.71
N VAL A 196 -11.25 14.61 -22.63
CA VAL A 196 -9.80 14.37 -22.51
C VAL A 196 -9.06 15.57 -23.10
N PRO A 197 -7.93 16.02 -22.52
CA PRO A 197 -7.11 17.09 -23.07
C PRO A 197 -6.51 16.73 -24.44
N GLU A 198 -6.49 17.66 -25.40
CA GLU A 198 -5.84 17.47 -26.73
C GLU A 198 -4.33 17.23 -26.63
N ARG A 199 -3.69 17.86 -25.65
CA ARG A 199 -2.25 17.68 -25.41
C ARG A 199 -2.02 16.35 -24.71
N TYR A 200 -0.78 15.85 -24.79
CA TYR A 200 -0.35 14.74 -23.95
C TYR A 200 -0.53 15.06 -22.46
N VAL A 201 -1.28 14.19 -21.79
CA VAL A 201 -1.38 14.09 -20.33
C VAL A 201 -1.31 12.60 -19.98
N PRO A 202 -0.81 12.24 -18.78
CA PRO A 202 -0.86 10.86 -18.30
C PRO A 202 -2.29 10.32 -18.35
N ASN A 203 -2.46 9.11 -18.88
CA ASN A 203 -3.77 8.47 -18.94
C ASN A 203 -4.03 7.58 -17.72
N SER A 204 -4.76 8.15 -16.76
CA SER A 204 -5.16 7.49 -15.51
C SER A 204 -5.96 6.19 -15.70
N THR A 205 -6.72 6.08 -16.80
CA THR A 205 -7.56 4.90 -17.08
C THR A 205 -6.75 3.64 -17.35
N ILE A 206 -5.50 3.79 -17.78
CA ILE A 206 -4.53 2.71 -17.99
C ILE A 206 -3.44 2.69 -16.90
N GLY A 207 -3.58 3.51 -15.85
CA GLY A 207 -2.64 3.55 -14.73
C GLY A 207 -1.37 4.34 -14.99
N GLU A 208 -1.44 5.41 -15.79
CA GLU A 208 -0.37 6.42 -15.88
C GLU A 208 -0.72 7.62 -14.99
N ASP A 209 0.04 7.87 -13.92
CA ASP A 209 -0.11 9.07 -13.08
C ASP A 209 1.03 10.09 -13.23
N THR A 210 2.07 9.71 -13.99
CA THR A 210 3.33 10.44 -14.10
C THR A 210 3.51 10.99 -15.51
N TYR A 211 3.84 12.27 -15.59
CA TYR A 211 4.16 12.93 -16.85
C TYR A 211 5.51 12.46 -17.40
N ILE A 212 5.50 11.90 -18.62
CA ILE A 212 6.70 11.39 -19.29
C ILE A 212 7.20 12.41 -20.31
N TRP A 213 8.35 13.00 -20.04
CA TRP A 213 9.04 13.89 -20.97
C TRP A 213 9.45 13.14 -22.24
N GLY A 214 9.19 13.73 -23.41
CA GLY A 214 9.43 13.16 -24.73
C GLY A 214 8.18 12.50 -25.36
N ARG A 215 7.13 12.20 -24.59
CA ARG A 215 5.87 11.67 -25.15
C ARG A 215 4.99 12.73 -25.80
N GLU A 216 5.26 14.01 -25.57
CA GLU A 216 4.56 15.12 -26.20
C GLU A 216 4.74 15.15 -27.72
N THR A 217 5.85 14.61 -28.22
CA THR A 217 6.22 14.66 -29.63
C THR A 217 5.83 13.42 -30.43
N GLY A 218 5.36 12.35 -29.76
CA GLY A 218 5.05 11.06 -30.38
C GLY A 218 6.28 10.35 -30.98
N ASN A 219 6.19 9.04 -31.20
CA ASN A 219 7.21 8.26 -31.96
C ASN A 219 7.07 8.42 -33.48
N ASP A 220 6.08 9.18 -33.95
CA ASP A 220 5.69 9.21 -35.35
C ASP A 220 6.22 10.49 -36.02
N THR A 221 7.42 10.39 -36.59
CA THR A 221 8.15 11.46 -37.29
C THR A 221 7.37 12.07 -38.47
N ASN A 222 6.27 11.44 -38.89
CA ASN A 222 5.39 11.89 -39.97
C ASN A 222 4.14 12.67 -39.50
N SER A 223 3.84 12.75 -38.20
CA SER A 223 2.62 13.41 -37.70
C SER A 223 2.87 14.80 -37.10
N LYS A 224 3.54 15.69 -37.86
CA LYS A 224 3.59 17.15 -37.59
C LYS A 224 2.22 17.84 -37.74
N ALA A 225 1.10 17.17 -37.48
CA ALA A 225 -0.18 17.87 -37.39
C ALA A 225 -0.18 18.67 -36.07
N SER A 226 -0.40 19.98 -36.13
CA SER A 226 -0.42 20.85 -34.94
C SER A 226 -1.58 20.45 -34.02
N THR A 227 -1.29 20.15 -32.75
CA THR A 227 -2.32 20.04 -31.71
C THR A 227 -3.02 21.39 -31.57
N ILE A 228 -4.32 21.39 -31.29
CA ILE A 228 -5.05 22.64 -31.02
C ILE A 228 -4.67 23.14 -29.61
N SER A 229 -4.34 24.42 -29.50
CA SER A 229 -4.03 25.04 -28.20
C SER A 229 -5.28 25.12 -27.31
N ILE A 230 -5.09 25.27 -26.00
CA ILE A 230 -6.19 25.53 -25.06
C ILE A 230 -6.92 26.82 -25.44
N GLU A 231 -6.22 27.85 -25.92
CA GLU A 231 -6.85 29.10 -26.36
C GLU A 231 -7.78 28.90 -27.56
N GLU A 232 -7.35 28.19 -28.60
CA GLU A 232 -8.21 27.89 -29.74
C GLU A 232 -9.42 27.02 -29.35
N GLN A 233 -9.26 26.07 -28.42
CA GLN A 233 -10.38 25.29 -27.87
C GLN A 233 -11.35 26.18 -27.09
N PHE A 234 -10.83 27.12 -26.28
CA PHE A 234 -11.62 28.09 -25.54
C PHE A 234 -12.47 28.95 -26.47
N GLU A 235 -11.91 29.42 -27.59
CA GLU A 235 -12.64 30.23 -28.58
C GLU A 235 -13.76 29.44 -29.28
N ILE A 236 -13.57 28.14 -29.52
CA ILE A 236 -14.64 27.28 -30.06
C ILE A 236 -15.79 27.18 -29.06
N LEU A 237 -15.48 26.87 -27.79
CA LEU A 237 -16.48 26.72 -26.75
C LEU A 237 -17.21 28.04 -26.45
N GLU A 238 -16.50 29.16 -26.43
CA GLU A 238 -17.09 30.49 -26.24
C GLU A 238 -18.15 30.79 -27.32
N LYS A 239 -17.88 30.46 -28.58
CA LYS A 239 -18.86 30.61 -29.67
C LYS A 239 -20.11 29.76 -29.45
N LEU A 240 -19.97 28.54 -28.90
CA LEU A 240 -21.11 27.69 -28.57
C LEU A 240 -21.95 28.25 -27.41
N VAL A 241 -21.30 28.85 -26.40
CA VAL A 241 -21.97 29.58 -25.31
C VAL A 241 -22.76 30.77 -25.89
N LEU A 242 -22.12 31.57 -26.75
CA LEU A 242 -22.77 32.74 -27.37
C LEU A 242 -23.95 32.36 -28.27
N LYS A 243 -23.91 31.18 -28.90
CA LYS A 243 -25.06 30.62 -29.65
C LYS A 243 -26.16 30.04 -28.75
N GLY A 244 -25.96 29.99 -27.43
CA GLY A 244 -26.94 29.49 -26.46
C GLY A 244 -27.11 27.97 -26.45
N LYS A 245 -26.22 27.22 -27.13
CA LYS A 245 -26.27 25.74 -27.18
C LYS A 245 -25.73 25.11 -25.90
N ILE A 246 -24.83 25.81 -25.22
CA ILE A 246 -24.24 25.40 -23.94
C ILE A 246 -24.32 26.56 -22.96
N ARG A 247 -24.55 26.29 -21.67
CA ARG A 247 -24.62 27.36 -20.66
C ARG A 247 -23.28 27.59 -19.99
N HIS A 248 -22.54 26.53 -19.72
CA HIS A 248 -21.26 26.53 -19.02
C HIS A 248 -20.30 25.50 -19.64
N ILE A 249 -19.02 25.62 -19.32
CA ILE A 249 -17.98 24.69 -19.76
C ILE A 249 -17.29 24.03 -18.57
N ALA A 250 -16.76 22.84 -18.78
CA ALA A 250 -15.93 22.13 -17.82
C ALA A 250 -14.85 21.31 -18.55
N VAL A 251 -13.94 20.71 -17.78
CA VAL A 251 -12.84 19.90 -18.28
C VAL A 251 -12.82 18.56 -17.55
N SER A 252 -12.34 17.52 -18.20
CA SER A 252 -12.22 16.18 -17.65
C SER A 252 -10.82 15.64 -17.91
N ASN A 253 -10.36 14.76 -17.02
CA ASN A 253 -9.03 14.16 -17.05
C ASN A 253 -7.91 15.21 -17.20
N GLU A 254 -8.08 16.34 -16.51
CA GLU A 254 -7.18 17.49 -16.63
C GLU A 254 -6.12 17.51 -15.52
N THR A 255 -5.01 18.20 -15.76
CA THR A 255 -3.93 18.39 -14.80
C THR A 255 -3.96 19.78 -14.16
N PRO A 256 -3.17 20.03 -13.10
CA PRO A 256 -3.06 21.36 -12.52
C PRO A 256 -2.69 22.46 -13.53
N TRP A 257 -1.77 22.15 -14.44
CA TRP A 257 -1.30 23.12 -15.42
C TRP A 257 -2.39 23.57 -16.39
N GLY A 258 -3.18 22.66 -16.96
CA GLY A 258 -4.15 23.08 -17.96
C GLY A 258 -5.37 23.75 -17.33
N ILE A 259 -5.82 23.34 -16.13
CA ILE A 259 -6.84 24.10 -15.39
C ILE A 259 -6.38 25.53 -15.10
N TYR A 260 -5.11 25.72 -14.73
CA TYR A 260 -4.53 27.05 -14.58
C TYR A 260 -4.63 27.85 -15.87
N GLU A 261 -4.26 27.27 -17.02
CA GLU A 261 -4.36 27.90 -18.34
C GLU A 261 -5.82 28.26 -18.71
N TRP A 262 -6.76 27.32 -18.54
CA TRP A 262 -8.19 27.55 -18.74
C TRP A 262 -8.71 28.73 -17.91
N CYS A 263 -8.36 28.77 -16.62
CA CYS A 263 -8.76 29.85 -15.71
C CYS A 263 -8.06 31.18 -16.04
N ASN A 264 -6.82 31.15 -16.53
CA ASN A 264 -6.09 32.33 -16.96
C ASN A 264 -6.71 32.96 -18.22
N LEU A 265 -7.06 32.13 -19.21
CA LEU A 265 -7.77 32.58 -20.41
C LEU A 265 -9.14 33.14 -20.08
N ALA A 266 -9.89 32.48 -19.19
CA ALA A 266 -11.17 32.96 -18.68
C ALA A 266 -11.08 34.37 -18.05
N ARG A 267 -10.02 34.63 -17.28
CA ARG A 267 -9.76 35.96 -16.68
C ARG A 267 -9.51 37.03 -17.74
N LYS A 268 -8.80 36.70 -18.82
CA LYS A 268 -8.47 37.63 -19.91
C LYS A 268 -9.69 37.94 -20.79
N LYS A 269 -10.47 36.92 -21.17
CA LYS A 269 -11.55 37.01 -22.16
C LYS A 269 -12.93 37.34 -21.53
N LYS A 270 -13.06 37.34 -20.19
CA LYS A 270 -14.20 37.79 -19.37
C LYS A 270 -15.57 37.12 -19.58
N HIS A 271 -15.79 36.32 -20.62
CA HIS A 271 -17.12 35.81 -20.97
C HIS A 271 -17.40 34.37 -20.54
N MET A 272 -16.39 33.58 -20.18
CA MET A 272 -16.55 32.15 -19.91
C MET A 272 -15.56 31.68 -18.85
N LYS A 273 -16.02 30.86 -17.89
CA LYS A 273 -15.21 30.20 -16.85
C LYS A 273 -15.54 28.71 -16.83
N ILE A 274 -14.54 27.88 -16.53
CA ILE A 274 -14.79 26.47 -16.24
C ILE A 274 -15.46 26.31 -14.87
N VAL A 275 -16.47 25.45 -14.79
CA VAL A 275 -17.34 25.33 -13.59
C VAL A 275 -17.02 24.14 -12.70
N CYS A 276 -16.34 23.14 -13.25
CA CYS A 276 -15.84 21.97 -12.53
C CYS A 276 -14.75 21.26 -13.33
N VAL A 277 -14.04 20.36 -12.65
CA VAL A 277 -13.18 19.34 -13.28
C VAL A 277 -13.74 17.95 -12.97
N GLN A 278 -13.74 17.05 -13.94
CA GLN A 278 -14.15 15.66 -13.78
C GLN A 278 -12.94 14.72 -13.94
N ASN A 279 -12.40 14.22 -12.83
CA ASN A 279 -11.28 13.27 -12.84
C ASN A 279 -11.65 11.95 -12.15
N LEU A 280 -10.92 10.88 -12.47
CA LEU A 280 -11.00 9.60 -11.77
C LEU A 280 -10.55 9.82 -10.32
N TYR A 281 -11.36 9.39 -9.35
CA TYR A 281 -10.98 9.51 -7.95
C TYR A 281 -11.73 8.51 -7.08
N ASN A 282 -10.98 7.69 -6.35
CA ASN A 282 -11.49 6.67 -5.44
C ASN A 282 -10.38 6.24 -4.45
N LEU A 283 -10.65 5.28 -3.57
CA LEU A 283 -9.67 4.82 -2.55
C LEU A 283 -8.36 4.27 -3.14
N LEU A 284 -8.40 3.68 -4.33
CA LEU A 284 -7.22 3.12 -5.01
C LEU A 284 -6.49 4.18 -5.85
N HIS A 285 -7.21 5.21 -6.29
CA HIS A 285 -6.72 6.23 -7.21
C HIS A 285 -6.82 7.63 -6.60
N ARG A 286 -5.81 8.00 -5.79
CA ARG A 286 -5.73 9.28 -5.06
C ARG A 286 -4.58 10.18 -5.50
N ASN A 287 -3.49 9.61 -6.06
CA ASN A 287 -2.25 10.33 -6.34
C ASN A 287 -2.47 11.54 -7.25
N GLU A 288 -3.14 11.34 -8.39
CA GLU A 288 -3.37 12.39 -9.40
C GLU A 288 -4.20 13.57 -8.89
N VAL A 289 -4.98 13.36 -7.83
CA VAL A 289 -5.85 14.39 -7.26
C VAL A 289 -5.21 15.01 -6.02
N GLU A 290 -4.89 14.19 -5.02
CA GLU A 290 -4.43 14.67 -3.71
C GLU A 290 -2.94 15.01 -3.66
N SER A 291 -2.10 14.36 -4.47
CA SER A 291 -0.64 14.54 -4.43
C SER A 291 -0.08 15.44 -5.53
N SER A 292 -0.88 15.77 -6.56
CA SER A 292 -0.41 16.54 -7.73
C SER A 292 -0.45 18.06 -7.57
N GLY A 293 -1.04 18.57 -6.49
CA GLY A 293 -1.40 19.98 -6.34
C GLY A 293 -2.76 20.35 -6.96
N LEU A 294 -3.48 19.38 -7.57
CA LEU A 294 -4.81 19.61 -8.12
C LEU A 294 -5.78 20.12 -7.05
N VAL A 295 -5.84 19.46 -5.89
CA VAL A 295 -6.71 19.85 -4.78
C VAL A 295 -6.53 21.31 -4.40
N GLU A 296 -5.29 21.76 -4.17
CA GLU A 296 -5.01 23.14 -3.80
C GLU A 296 -5.61 24.11 -4.81
N MET A 297 -5.36 23.89 -6.10
CA MET A 297 -5.81 24.77 -7.17
C MET A 297 -7.35 24.84 -7.28
N ILE A 298 -8.06 23.72 -7.10
CA ILE A 298 -9.51 23.64 -7.33
C ILE A 298 -10.38 24.13 -6.17
N LEU A 299 -9.79 24.32 -4.98
CA LEU A 299 -10.51 24.81 -3.81
C LEU A 299 -11.24 26.13 -4.08
N ARG A 300 -12.34 26.34 -3.34
CA ARG A 300 -13.18 27.54 -3.44
C ARG A 300 -12.36 28.82 -3.25
N GLU A 301 -11.40 28.80 -2.34
CA GLU A 301 -10.54 29.92 -1.98
C GLU A 301 -9.58 30.34 -3.11
N ASN A 302 -9.33 29.43 -4.06
CA ASN A 302 -8.39 29.61 -5.17
C ASN A 302 -9.15 29.82 -6.50
N TYR A 303 -9.14 28.84 -7.41
CA TYR A 303 -9.84 28.99 -8.71
C TYR A 303 -11.32 28.62 -8.65
N ASN A 304 -11.79 28.01 -7.53
CA ASN A 304 -13.19 27.61 -7.35
C ASN A 304 -13.70 26.73 -8.51
N VAL A 305 -12.98 25.65 -8.81
CA VAL A 305 -13.29 24.69 -9.89
C VAL A 305 -13.51 23.30 -9.27
N PRO A 306 -14.62 23.06 -8.56
CA PRO A 306 -14.83 21.83 -7.80
C PRO A 306 -14.59 20.55 -8.60
N LEU A 307 -14.14 19.50 -7.91
CA LEU A 307 -14.08 18.15 -8.46
C LEU A 307 -15.48 17.54 -8.53
N VAL A 308 -15.77 16.91 -9.66
CA VAL A 308 -16.90 16.02 -9.88
C VAL A 308 -16.34 14.64 -10.22
N PRO A 309 -16.01 13.80 -9.22
CA PRO A 309 -15.25 12.59 -9.47
C PRO A 309 -16.11 11.51 -10.11
N TYR A 310 -15.49 10.73 -11.00
CA TYR A 310 -16.05 9.51 -11.56
C TYR A 310 -15.27 8.27 -11.09
N GLY A 311 -15.81 7.08 -11.36
CA GLY A 311 -15.13 5.82 -11.06
C GLY A 311 -15.01 5.53 -9.56
N LEU A 312 -15.96 6.01 -8.76
CA LEU A 312 -15.94 5.97 -7.29
C LEU A 312 -15.75 4.58 -6.70
N LEU A 313 -16.24 3.55 -7.41
CA LEU A 313 -16.15 2.15 -7.02
C LEU A 313 -15.19 1.33 -7.90
N ALA A 314 -14.39 1.97 -8.77
CA ALA A 314 -13.43 1.31 -9.66
C ALA A 314 -14.01 0.11 -10.43
N GLY A 315 -15.06 0.31 -11.24
CA GLY A 315 -15.74 -0.81 -11.95
C GLY A 315 -16.46 -1.82 -11.02
N GLY A 316 -16.57 -1.48 -9.73
CA GLY A 316 -17.10 -2.31 -8.66
C GLY A 316 -16.05 -3.10 -7.88
N ILE A 317 -14.75 -2.90 -8.12
CA ILE A 317 -13.66 -3.53 -7.36
C ILE A 317 -13.76 -3.16 -5.88
N LEU A 318 -14.03 -1.88 -5.59
CA LEU A 318 -14.29 -1.35 -4.25
C LEU A 318 -15.68 -1.72 -3.68
N THR A 319 -16.22 -2.86 -4.11
CA THR A 319 -17.33 -3.55 -3.42
C THR A 319 -16.89 -4.87 -2.81
N GLY A 320 -15.65 -5.31 -3.08
CA GLY A 320 -15.10 -6.58 -2.65
C GLY A 320 -15.56 -7.77 -3.48
N LYS A 321 -16.51 -7.58 -4.42
CA LYS A 321 -17.13 -8.68 -5.20
C LYS A 321 -16.19 -9.46 -6.12
N TYR A 322 -14.97 -8.97 -6.34
CA TYR A 322 -13.95 -9.64 -7.14
C TYR A 322 -12.75 -10.12 -6.32
N LEU A 323 -12.78 -9.95 -4.99
CA LEU A 323 -11.77 -10.53 -4.11
C LEU A 323 -11.97 -12.04 -4.07
N ASP A 324 -10.86 -12.77 -4.21
CA ASP A 324 -10.81 -14.21 -4.02
C ASP A 324 -11.18 -14.55 -2.56
N PRO A 325 -12.29 -15.27 -2.34
CA PRO A 325 -12.65 -15.69 -1.01
C PRO A 325 -11.56 -16.52 -0.35
N GLU A 326 -10.92 -17.49 -1.00
CA GLU A 326 -9.97 -18.40 -0.33
C GLU A 326 -8.69 -17.66 0.09
N ARG A 327 -8.18 -16.81 -0.80
CA ARG A 327 -7.00 -15.98 -0.50
C ARG A 327 -7.25 -14.90 0.56
N TYR A 328 -8.46 -14.35 0.61
CA TYR A 328 -8.79 -13.22 1.49
C TYR A 328 -9.90 -13.56 2.50
N HIS A 329 -10.15 -14.85 2.76
CA HIS A 329 -11.18 -15.31 3.68
C HIS A 329 -10.80 -14.88 5.09
N THR A 330 -11.77 -14.32 5.79
CA THR A 330 -11.69 -14.00 7.21
C THR A 330 -12.24 -15.17 8.04
N VAL A 331 -11.88 -16.42 7.73
CA VAL A 331 -12.08 -17.49 8.70
C VAL A 331 -10.93 -17.38 9.69
N GLY A 332 -11.22 -17.46 10.99
CA GLY A 332 -10.20 -17.37 12.04
C GLY A 332 -9.07 -18.40 11.83
N PRO A 333 -7.95 -18.27 12.57
CA PRO A 333 -6.70 -19.01 12.36
C PRO A 333 -6.76 -20.54 12.45
N GLU A 334 -7.94 -21.18 12.46
CA GLU A 334 -8.11 -22.60 12.74
C GLU A 334 -8.62 -23.46 11.57
N THR A 335 -8.77 -22.93 10.36
CA THR A 335 -9.10 -23.78 9.20
C THR A 335 -8.32 -23.37 7.97
N VAL A 336 -7.09 -23.87 7.86
CA VAL A 336 -6.40 -24.03 6.58
C VAL A 336 -6.62 -25.47 6.12
N LEU A 337 -7.19 -25.65 4.94
CA LEU A 337 -7.20 -26.94 4.25
C LEU A 337 -5.74 -27.27 3.89
N GLY A 338 -5.31 -28.49 4.21
CA GLY A 338 -3.91 -28.91 4.30
C GLY A 338 -2.99 -28.49 3.15
N ASP A 339 -1.77 -28.10 3.55
CA ASP A 339 -0.65 -27.58 2.76
C ASP A 339 -0.15 -28.47 1.61
N ASP A 340 -0.65 -29.70 1.44
CA ASP A 340 0.01 -30.69 0.59
C ASP A 340 -0.33 -30.58 -0.92
N GLN A 341 -1.28 -29.71 -1.31
CA GLN A 341 -1.70 -29.57 -2.73
C GLN A 341 -1.29 -28.27 -3.42
N LEU A 342 -0.94 -27.21 -2.68
CA LEU A 342 -0.60 -25.90 -3.27
C LEU A 342 0.84 -25.83 -3.82
N ASP A 343 1.78 -26.58 -3.22
CA ASP A 343 3.18 -26.57 -3.66
C ASP A 343 3.39 -27.23 -5.03
N HIS A 344 2.47 -28.09 -5.47
CA HIS A 344 2.59 -28.75 -6.77
C HIS A 344 2.03 -27.93 -7.95
N GLU A 345 1.12 -26.98 -7.72
CA GLU A 345 0.55 -26.15 -8.80
C GLU A 345 1.37 -24.87 -9.09
N LEU A 346 2.23 -24.44 -8.16
CA LEU A 346 3.10 -23.27 -8.34
C LEU A 346 4.27 -23.51 -9.30
N ASP A 347 4.68 -24.76 -9.51
CA ASP A 347 5.82 -25.07 -10.37
C ASP A 347 5.44 -25.20 -11.87
N GLU A 348 4.18 -25.49 -12.19
CA GLU A 348 3.72 -25.65 -13.59
C GLU A 348 3.26 -24.34 -14.27
N THR A 349 3.09 -23.25 -13.53
CA THR A 349 2.61 -21.96 -14.09
C THR A 349 3.71 -20.96 -14.42
N ARG A 350 4.98 -21.31 -14.17
CA ARG A 350 6.20 -20.50 -14.42
C ARG A 350 6.43 -20.04 -15.87
N GLY A 351 5.53 -20.35 -16.80
CA GLY A 351 5.78 -20.17 -18.24
C GLY A 351 4.88 -19.23 -19.03
N ASN A 352 3.59 -19.04 -18.72
CA ASN A 352 2.69 -18.61 -19.81
C ASN A 352 1.66 -17.50 -19.57
N LYS A 353 1.43 -17.00 -18.36
CA LYS A 353 0.74 -15.70 -18.16
C LYS A 353 1.24 -15.05 -16.88
N PRO A 354 1.86 -13.85 -16.93
CA PRO A 354 2.16 -13.09 -15.73
C PRO A 354 0.89 -12.94 -14.89
N GLU A 355 0.99 -13.24 -13.60
CA GLU A 355 -0.08 -13.07 -12.60
C GLU A 355 -0.65 -11.63 -12.58
N ASP A 356 0.06 -10.67 -13.21
CA ASP A 356 -0.26 -9.25 -13.33
C ASP A 356 -1.24 -8.88 -14.47
N TYR A 357 -1.82 -9.82 -15.23
CA TYR A 357 -2.71 -9.45 -16.35
C TYR A 357 -4.10 -8.91 -15.96
N GLY A 358 -4.36 -8.66 -14.67
CA GLY A 358 -5.62 -8.10 -14.18
C GLY A 358 -6.82 -9.04 -14.38
N PHE A 359 -6.60 -10.31 -14.70
CA PHE A 359 -7.68 -11.29 -14.83
C PHE A 359 -8.20 -11.64 -13.44
N LEU A 360 -9.48 -11.35 -13.19
CA LEU A 360 -10.14 -11.74 -11.95
C LEU A 360 -10.67 -13.17 -12.15
N SER A 361 -10.06 -14.15 -11.50
CA SER A 361 -10.57 -15.53 -11.45
C SER A 361 -11.90 -15.63 -10.69
N TYR A 362 -12.27 -14.58 -9.94
CA TYR A 362 -13.43 -14.54 -9.05
C TYR A 362 -14.40 -13.40 -9.34
N GLY A 363 -15.60 -13.53 -8.77
CA GLY A 363 -16.66 -12.53 -8.83
C GLY A 363 -17.73 -12.80 -9.89
N PRO A 364 -18.82 -12.02 -9.88
CA PRO A 364 -20.01 -12.35 -10.64
C PRO A 364 -19.75 -12.24 -12.15
N LYS A 365 -20.20 -13.23 -12.93
CA LYS A 365 -20.07 -13.25 -14.40
C LYS A 365 -20.68 -12.03 -15.09
N ASN A 366 -21.68 -11.39 -14.47
CA ASN A 366 -22.29 -10.14 -14.95
C ASN A 366 -21.64 -8.86 -14.38
N GLY A 367 -20.55 -8.98 -13.63
CA GLY A 367 -19.72 -7.88 -13.18
C GLY A 367 -19.05 -7.19 -14.36
N THR A 368 -18.93 -5.86 -14.29
CA THR A 368 -18.37 -5.03 -15.36
C THR A 368 -16.97 -5.49 -15.80
N CYS A 369 -16.08 -5.76 -14.83
CA CYS A 369 -14.71 -6.19 -15.11
C CYS A 369 -14.62 -7.62 -15.68
N ASN A 370 -15.57 -8.49 -15.35
CA ASN A 370 -15.61 -9.87 -15.87
C ASN A 370 -16.26 -9.94 -17.26
N LYS A 371 -17.21 -9.04 -17.55
CA LYS A 371 -17.77 -8.88 -18.90
C LYS A 371 -16.82 -8.19 -19.87
N TYR A 372 -16.02 -7.25 -19.37
CA TYR A 372 -15.08 -6.45 -20.17
C TYR A 372 -13.69 -6.50 -19.55
N PRO A 373 -12.91 -7.57 -19.83
CA PRO A 373 -11.64 -7.85 -19.16
C PRO A 373 -10.53 -6.84 -19.41
N ASN A 374 -10.73 -5.84 -20.26
CA ASN A 374 -9.75 -4.77 -20.51
C ASN A 374 -10.04 -3.51 -19.68
N LEU A 375 -11.21 -3.42 -19.02
CA LEU A 375 -11.55 -2.28 -18.16
C LEU A 375 -10.85 -2.29 -16.82
N TYR A 376 -10.52 -1.10 -16.30
CA TYR A 376 -9.96 -0.96 -14.95
C TYR A 376 -8.79 -1.94 -14.72
N LYS A 377 -8.00 -2.22 -15.77
CA LYS A 377 -6.96 -3.25 -15.74
C LYS A 377 -5.97 -2.98 -14.61
N SER A 378 -5.53 -1.73 -14.52
CA SER A 378 -4.63 -1.27 -13.47
C SER A 378 -5.21 -1.36 -12.05
N HIS A 379 -6.54 -1.35 -11.90
CA HIS A 379 -7.20 -1.49 -10.59
C HIS A 379 -7.43 -2.96 -10.21
N ARG A 380 -7.07 -3.90 -11.09
CA ARG A 380 -7.17 -5.35 -10.88
C ARG A 380 -5.81 -6.02 -10.71
N CYS A 381 -4.73 -5.25 -10.79
CA CYS A 381 -3.43 -5.77 -10.41
C CYS A 381 -3.47 -6.25 -8.96
N ILE A 382 -2.54 -7.12 -8.64
CA ILE A 382 -2.37 -7.70 -7.31
C ILE A 382 -2.43 -6.67 -6.16
N TRP A 383 -1.79 -5.51 -6.33
CA TRP A 383 -1.66 -4.50 -5.29
C TRP A 383 -2.97 -3.79 -5.04
N ALA A 384 -3.71 -3.52 -6.11
CA ALA A 384 -5.06 -2.99 -6.00
C ALA A 384 -6.00 -4.00 -5.32
N GLN A 385 -5.81 -5.31 -5.54
CA GLN A 385 -6.58 -6.34 -4.83
C GLN A 385 -6.22 -6.42 -3.34
N ASP A 386 -4.93 -6.45 -2.99
CA ASP A 386 -4.46 -6.45 -1.59
C ASP A 386 -4.94 -5.18 -0.86
N ALA A 387 -4.80 -4.01 -1.47
CA ALA A 387 -5.32 -2.75 -0.92
C ALA A 387 -6.85 -2.80 -0.75
N THR A 388 -7.57 -3.35 -1.72
CA THR A 388 -9.03 -3.55 -1.63
C THR A 388 -9.39 -4.47 -0.46
N ALA A 389 -8.61 -5.52 -0.20
CA ALA A 389 -8.82 -6.43 0.93
C ALA A 389 -8.58 -5.72 2.27
N GLU A 390 -7.53 -4.91 2.40
CA GLU A 390 -7.28 -4.10 3.59
C GLU A 390 -8.38 -3.06 3.84
N TYR A 391 -8.83 -2.37 2.79
CA TYR A 391 -9.97 -1.47 2.90
C TYR A 391 -11.26 -2.23 3.27
N MET A 392 -11.44 -3.47 2.82
CA MET A 392 -12.58 -4.31 3.21
C MET A 392 -12.54 -4.66 4.71
N LYS A 393 -11.37 -5.01 5.24
CA LYS A 393 -11.17 -5.26 6.68
C LYS A 393 -11.50 -4.01 7.49
N LEU A 394 -11.02 -2.85 7.05
CA LEU A 394 -11.31 -1.56 7.67
C LEU A 394 -12.80 -1.20 7.61
N ALA A 395 -13.47 -1.43 6.48
CA ALA A 395 -14.90 -1.18 6.37
C ALA A 395 -15.68 -1.99 7.41
N ARG A 396 -15.34 -3.29 7.55
CA ARG A 396 -15.97 -4.18 8.53
C ARG A 396 -15.73 -3.76 9.97
N SER A 397 -14.51 -3.32 10.33
CA SER A 397 -14.22 -2.84 11.69
C SER A 397 -15.04 -1.61 12.07
N HIS A 398 -15.47 -0.82 11.08
CA HIS A 398 -16.36 0.32 11.26
C HIS A 398 -17.86 0.04 11.00
N GLY A 399 -18.24 -1.23 10.79
CA GLY A 399 -19.64 -1.61 10.56
C GLY A 399 -20.20 -1.13 9.22
N MET A 400 -19.33 -0.94 8.22
CA MET A 400 -19.67 -0.49 6.87
C MET A 400 -19.41 -1.61 5.86
N THR A 401 -20.14 -1.61 4.75
CA THR A 401 -19.71 -2.36 3.57
C THR A 401 -18.54 -1.62 2.89
N LEU A 402 -17.74 -2.33 2.08
CA LEU A 402 -16.66 -1.66 1.34
C LEU A 402 -17.21 -0.60 0.37
N SER A 403 -18.39 -0.84 -0.23
CA SER A 403 -19.04 0.16 -1.10
C SER A 403 -19.37 1.43 -0.31
N GLN A 404 -19.96 1.29 0.88
CA GLN A 404 -20.26 2.42 1.76
C GLN A 404 -19.00 3.17 2.16
N LEU A 405 -17.94 2.47 2.61
CA LEU A 405 -16.68 3.12 3.02
C LEU A 405 -16.08 3.92 1.86
N SER A 406 -16.05 3.32 0.67
CA SER A 406 -15.48 3.93 -0.53
C SER A 406 -16.26 5.16 -0.99
N LEU A 407 -17.59 5.09 -0.98
CA LEU A 407 -18.44 6.22 -1.35
C LEU A 407 -18.39 7.34 -0.31
N SER A 408 -18.53 7.00 0.98
CA SER A 408 -18.42 7.97 2.08
C SER A 408 -17.07 8.68 2.09
N PHE A 409 -15.98 7.99 1.73
CA PHE A 409 -14.67 8.60 1.55
C PHE A 409 -14.70 9.73 0.52
N VAL A 410 -15.18 9.45 -0.69
CA VAL A 410 -15.27 10.46 -1.75
C VAL A 410 -16.20 11.60 -1.33
N TYR A 411 -17.39 11.28 -0.81
CA TYR A 411 -18.40 12.28 -0.42
C TYR A 411 -17.91 13.22 0.68
N SER A 412 -17.03 12.73 1.56
CA SER A 412 -16.47 13.52 2.65
C SER A 412 -15.43 14.56 2.21
N ARG A 413 -14.88 14.45 0.99
CA ARG A 413 -13.76 15.30 0.57
C ARG A 413 -14.22 16.76 0.38
N PRO A 414 -13.46 17.74 0.90
CA PRO A 414 -13.91 19.13 0.90
C PRO A 414 -13.85 19.81 -0.48
N PHE A 415 -13.10 19.21 -1.41
CA PHE A 415 -12.92 19.69 -2.78
C PHE A 415 -13.90 19.06 -3.79
N VAL A 416 -14.84 18.20 -3.33
CA VAL A 416 -15.86 17.56 -4.17
C VAL A 416 -17.19 18.32 -4.08
N ALA A 417 -17.77 18.72 -5.22
CA ALA A 417 -19.11 19.35 -5.23
C ALA A 417 -20.25 18.34 -5.38
N SER A 418 -20.08 17.40 -6.32
CA SER A 418 -21.02 16.32 -6.62
C SER A 418 -20.25 15.07 -7.02
N SER A 419 -20.75 13.88 -6.75
CA SER A 419 -20.07 12.62 -7.09
C SER A 419 -20.86 11.79 -8.10
N ILE A 420 -20.22 11.29 -9.16
CA ILE A 420 -20.89 10.54 -10.23
C ILE A 420 -21.05 9.07 -9.83
N ILE A 421 -22.28 8.66 -9.57
CA ILE A 421 -22.66 7.27 -9.28
C ILE A 421 -23.22 6.60 -10.53
N GLY A 422 -22.91 5.31 -10.73
CA GLY A 422 -23.38 4.52 -11.87
C GLY A 422 -24.12 3.26 -11.45
N PRO A 423 -25.30 3.35 -10.81
CA PRO A 423 -26.05 2.18 -10.37
C PRO A 423 -26.72 1.46 -11.55
N ARG A 424 -26.70 0.13 -11.59
CA ARG A 424 -27.39 -0.71 -12.59
C ARG A 424 -28.68 -1.35 -12.05
N THR A 425 -28.94 -1.19 -10.77
CA THR A 425 -30.13 -1.72 -10.10
C THR A 425 -30.63 -0.71 -9.08
N ILE A 426 -31.91 -0.80 -8.70
CA ILE A 426 -32.48 0.02 -7.62
C ILE A 426 -31.71 -0.19 -6.32
N GLY A 427 -31.26 -1.41 -6.03
CA GLY A 427 -30.44 -1.70 -4.85
C GLY A 427 -29.11 -0.94 -4.86
N GLN A 428 -28.43 -0.87 -6.00
CA GLN A 428 -27.19 -0.10 -6.14
C GLN A 428 -27.43 1.41 -6.05
N LEU A 429 -28.55 1.91 -6.59
CA LEU A 429 -28.95 3.32 -6.44
C LEU A 429 -29.15 3.66 -4.97
N LYS A 430 -29.93 2.84 -4.25
CA LYS A 430 -30.16 2.99 -2.82
C LYS A 430 -28.87 2.91 -2.02
N ASP A 431 -28.02 1.89 -2.22
CA ASP A 431 -26.74 1.76 -1.50
C ASP A 431 -25.85 2.99 -1.70
N SER A 432 -25.80 3.51 -2.94
CA SER A 432 -25.02 4.71 -3.24
C SER A 432 -25.55 5.96 -2.53
N ILE A 433 -26.87 6.14 -2.51
CA ILE A 433 -27.52 7.27 -1.84
C ILE A 433 -27.41 7.16 -0.32
N LEU A 434 -27.68 5.98 0.23
CA LEU A 434 -27.64 5.73 1.68
C LEU A 434 -26.23 5.80 2.26
N SER A 435 -25.19 5.67 1.43
CA SER A 435 -23.81 5.94 1.84
C SER A 435 -23.61 7.36 2.39
N LEU A 436 -24.48 8.32 2.04
CA LEU A 436 -24.51 9.66 2.66
C LEU A 436 -24.81 9.66 4.17
N ASN A 437 -25.41 8.57 4.69
CA ASN A 437 -25.72 8.43 6.12
C ASN A 437 -24.49 8.03 6.95
N TYR A 438 -23.37 7.66 6.32
CA TYR A 438 -22.16 7.21 7.00
C TYR A 438 -21.08 8.30 6.96
N PRO A 439 -20.97 9.14 7.99
CA PRO A 439 -19.92 10.15 8.07
C PRO A 439 -18.56 9.52 8.35
N LEU A 440 -17.50 10.00 7.68
CA LEU A 440 -16.13 9.60 8.00
C LEU A 440 -15.58 10.36 9.20
N TYR A 441 -15.52 9.70 10.35
CA TYR A 441 -14.86 10.21 11.54
C TYR A 441 -13.34 10.27 11.37
N GLN A 442 -12.69 11.12 12.18
CA GLN A 442 -11.25 11.37 12.07
C GLN A 442 -10.39 10.10 12.19
N HIS A 443 -10.75 9.19 13.10
CA HIS A 443 -10.02 7.92 13.28
C HIS A 443 -10.10 7.05 12.01
N THR A 444 -11.29 6.88 11.43
CA THR A 444 -11.46 6.17 10.15
C THR A 444 -10.67 6.83 9.02
N GLN A 445 -10.60 8.17 9.00
CA GLN A 445 -9.78 8.89 8.02
C GLN A 445 -8.27 8.63 8.22
N HIS A 446 -7.80 8.54 9.47
CA HIS A 446 -6.41 8.17 9.76
C HIS A 446 -6.11 6.74 9.32
N ASP A 447 -6.99 5.78 9.64
CA ASP A 447 -6.81 4.38 9.23
C ASP A 447 -6.81 4.22 7.70
N LEU A 448 -7.71 4.93 7.01
CA LEU A 448 -7.71 5.02 5.54
C LEU A 448 -6.42 5.62 4.99
N HIS A 449 -5.85 6.61 5.69
CA HIS A 449 -4.61 7.25 5.29
C HIS A 449 -3.42 6.31 5.45
N GLU A 450 -3.35 5.54 6.55
CA GLU A 450 -2.31 4.54 6.77
C GLU A 450 -2.30 3.46 5.68
N ILE A 451 -3.47 2.94 5.30
CA ILE A 451 -3.57 1.98 4.18
C ILE A 451 -3.11 2.63 2.87
N PHE A 452 -3.52 3.86 2.60
CA PHE A 452 -3.07 4.59 1.41
C PHE A 452 -1.56 4.81 1.36
N LEU A 453 -0.92 5.11 2.49
CA LEU A 453 0.54 5.28 2.54
C LEU A 453 1.28 3.97 2.24
N ARG A 454 0.73 2.83 2.68
CA ARG A 454 1.27 1.49 2.37
C ARG A 454 1.08 1.09 0.90
N TYR A 455 -0.05 1.45 0.31
CA TYR A 455 -0.43 1.06 -1.06
C TYR A 455 -0.46 2.25 -2.04
N ARG A 456 0.49 3.18 -1.88
CA ARG A 456 0.52 4.40 -2.70
C ARG A 456 0.78 4.05 -4.16
N GLY A 457 -0.13 4.46 -5.06
CA GLY A 457 -0.01 4.17 -6.49
C GLY A 457 -0.31 2.71 -6.85
N CYS A 458 -1.12 1.99 -6.06
CA CYS A 458 -1.49 0.59 -6.36
C CYS A 458 -2.19 0.38 -7.71
N THR A 459 -2.57 1.44 -8.44
CA THR A 459 -3.13 1.37 -9.80
C THR A 459 -2.15 1.82 -10.88
N MET A 460 -0.84 1.87 -10.59
CA MET A 460 0.21 2.26 -11.55
C MET A 460 0.75 1.03 -12.28
N ASP A 461 0.00 0.55 -13.27
CA ASP A 461 0.34 -0.69 -14.00
C ASP A 461 0.42 -0.48 -15.53
N GLY A 462 0.60 0.79 -15.95
CA GLY A 462 0.65 1.18 -17.36
C GLY A 462 2.06 1.36 -17.94
N ASN A 463 3.06 1.69 -17.12
CA ASN A 463 4.44 1.93 -17.58
C ASN A 463 5.43 1.28 -16.61
N ILE A 464 5.67 0.00 -16.83
CA ILE A 464 6.87 -0.64 -16.33
C ILE A 464 8.00 -0.17 -17.26
N ILE A 465 8.82 0.78 -16.78
CA ILE A 465 10.12 1.14 -17.39
C ILE A 465 11.00 -0.11 -17.60
N LEU A 466 10.69 -1.22 -16.92
CA LEU A 466 11.35 -2.52 -17.01
C LEU A 466 10.71 -3.54 -17.99
N ASN A 467 9.58 -3.24 -18.65
CA ASN A 467 8.92 -4.20 -19.56
C ASN A 467 9.23 -3.98 -21.04
N SER A 468 9.82 -2.84 -21.39
CA SER A 468 10.21 -2.51 -22.77
C SER A 468 11.71 -2.53 -23.02
N LEU A 469 12.53 -2.71 -21.97
CA LEU A 469 13.91 -3.12 -22.18
C LEU A 469 13.87 -4.62 -22.46
N GLU A 470 14.64 -5.08 -23.45
CA GLU A 470 14.86 -6.50 -23.73
C GLU A 470 15.61 -7.17 -22.56
N ASP A 471 15.02 -7.16 -21.38
CA ASP A 471 15.52 -7.83 -20.20
C ASP A 471 15.02 -9.28 -20.23
N PRO A 472 15.91 -10.28 -20.35
CA PRO A 472 15.53 -11.69 -20.30
C PRO A 472 14.95 -12.11 -18.94
N ASN A 473 15.03 -11.27 -17.90
CA ASN A 473 14.57 -11.54 -16.55
C ASN A 473 13.36 -10.69 -16.15
N LYS A 474 12.25 -10.82 -16.90
CA LYS A 474 10.95 -10.22 -16.55
C LYS A 474 10.51 -10.66 -15.16
N THR A 475 10.74 -9.80 -14.17
CA THR A 475 10.36 -10.01 -12.78
C THR A 475 9.08 -9.21 -12.52
N SER A 476 8.00 -9.86 -12.07
CA SER A 476 6.72 -9.18 -11.78
C SER A 476 6.93 -8.10 -10.71
N GLN A 477 6.14 -7.02 -10.69
CA GLN A 477 6.34 -5.97 -9.66
C GLN A 477 6.02 -6.49 -8.25
N ASN A 478 5.24 -7.57 -8.15
CA ASN A 478 5.10 -8.40 -6.94
C ASN A 478 6.38 -9.09 -6.53
N VAL A 479 7.02 -9.80 -7.46
CA VAL A 479 8.29 -10.43 -7.18
C VAL A 479 9.30 -9.33 -6.93
N PHE A 480 9.28 -8.18 -7.61
CA PHE A 480 10.01 -6.96 -7.26
C PHE A 480 9.71 -6.61 -5.80
N TYR A 481 8.57 -6.09 -5.34
CA TYR A 481 8.43 -5.73 -3.91
C TYR A 481 8.59 -6.88 -2.88
N LYS A 482 8.30 -8.15 -3.23
CA LYS A 482 8.55 -9.32 -2.35
C LYS A 482 10.04 -9.73 -2.33
N SER A 483 10.80 -9.46 -3.39
CA SER A 483 12.24 -9.72 -3.53
C SER A 483 13.11 -8.48 -3.39
N ALA A 484 12.52 -7.28 -3.43
CA ALA A 484 13.23 -6.05 -3.71
C ALA A 484 13.82 -5.52 -2.41
N ASN A 485 15.11 -5.24 -2.40
CA ASN A 485 15.72 -4.32 -3.36
C ASN A 485 14.94 -3.00 -3.42
N ILE A 486 14.69 -2.38 -2.27
CA ILE A 486 14.69 -0.91 -2.30
C ILE A 486 16.12 -0.57 -2.74
N PRO A 487 16.40 -0.13 -3.99
CA PRO A 487 17.61 0.67 -4.17
C PRO A 487 17.45 1.78 -3.15
N ILE A 488 18.48 2.06 -2.36
CA ILE A 488 18.41 3.13 -1.37
C ILE A 488 17.88 4.37 -2.10
N LEU A 489 16.60 4.69 -1.93
CA LEU A 489 15.97 5.87 -2.51
C LEU A 489 16.38 7.10 -1.67
N SER A 490 17.61 7.11 -1.16
CA SER A 490 18.31 8.33 -0.83
C SER A 490 18.79 8.87 -2.16
N GLY A 491 18.08 9.84 -2.73
CA GLY A 491 18.43 10.42 -4.03
C GLY A 491 19.89 10.87 -4.11
N GLY A 492 20.78 10.03 -4.61
CA GLY A 492 22.20 10.34 -4.69
C GLY A 492 23.00 9.31 -5.48
N THR A 493 23.72 9.79 -6.48
CA THR A 493 24.64 9.09 -7.39
C THR A 493 25.92 8.57 -6.72
N HIS A 494 25.87 8.20 -5.43
CA HIS A 494 27.06 7.91 -4.63
C HIS A 494 27.32 6.41 -4.39
N TRP A 495 26.36 5.54 -4.72
CA TRP A 495 26.45 4.10 -4.44
C TRP A 495 26.12 3.28 -5.68
N ASP A 496 26.89 2.22 -5.92
CA ASP A 496 26.56 1.23 -6.93
C ASP A 496 25.32 0.44 -6.49
N ASN A 497 24.36 0.24 -7.40
CA ASN A 497 23.15 -0.53 -7.14
C ASN A 497 23.46 -2.04 -7.10
N TYR A 498 23.98 -2.54 -5.97
CA TYR A 498 24.18 -3.97 -5.75
C TYR A 498 22.86 -4.68 -5.42
N PRO A 499 22.64 -5.92 -5.91
CA PRO A 499 21.46 -6.72 -5.56
C PRO A 499 21.48 -7.17 -4.10
N LEU A 500 20.39 -6.89 -3.36
CA LEU A 500 20.07 -7.44 -2.04
C LEU A 500 19.63 -8.90 -2.17
N PRO A 501 20.10 -9.78 -1.26
CA PRO A 501 19.57 -11.14 -1.14
C PRO A 501 18.12 -11.14 -0.61
N PHE A 502 17.36 -12.19 -0.95
CA PHE A 502 15.97 -12.36 -0.49
C PHE A 502 15.83 -12.29 1.03
N LEU A 503 14.67 -11.83 1.54
CA LEU A 503 14.45 -11.67 2.99
C LEU A 503 14.67 -12.96 3.81
N PRO A 504 14.17 -14.15 3.41
CA PRO A 504 14.48 -15.39 4.14
C PRO A 504 15.98 -15.70 4.14
N LYS A 505 16.64 -15.53 2.99
CA LYS A 505 18.09 -15.75 2.84
C LYS A 505 18.92 -14.78 3.70
N ARG A 506 18.49 -13.53 3.83
CA ARG A 506 19.07 -12.54 4.74
C ARG A 506 18.87 -12.95 6.19
N TYR A 507 17.64 -13.30 6.55
CA TYR A 507 17.31 -13.71 7.91
C TYR A 507 18.11 -14.93 8.35
N GLU A 508 18.12 -15.99 7.53
CA GLU A 508 18.90 -17.20 7.82
C GLU A 508 20.41 -16.90 7.83
N TYR A 509 20.93 -16.03 6.95
CA TYR A 509 22.35 -15.65 6.97
C TYR A 509 22.70 -14.87 8.24
N THR A 510 21.84 -13.95 8.67
CA THR A 510 21.99 -13.20 9.92
C THR A 510 21.90 -14.13 11.13
N ASP A 511 20.96 -15.08 11.15
CA ASP A 511 20.84 -16.10 12.21
C ASP A 511 22.11 -16.97 12.25
N LEU A 512 22.61 -17.42 11.10
CA LEU A 512 23.89 -18.16 11.03
C LEU A 512 25.09 -17.33 11.52
N LYS A 513 25.10 -16.01 11.26
CA LYS A 513 26.15 -15.10 11.73
C LYS A 513 26.10 -14.94 13.24
N GLU A 514 24.91 -14.73 13.79
CA GLU A 514 24.68 -14.66 15.24
C GLU A 514 25.06 -15.97 15.93
N GLU A 515 24.63 -17.12 15.38
CA GLU A 515 24.99 -18.44 15.91
C GLU A 515 26.50 -18.72 15.79
N HIS A 516 27.14 -18.33 14.71
CA HIS A 516 28.59 -18.39 14.57
C HIS A 516 29.29 -17.57 15.67
N ASP A 517 28.82 -16.34 15.93
CA ASP A 517 29.41 -15.48 16.95
C ASP A 517 29.14 -16.02 18.37
N ARG A 518 27.96 -16.62 18.61
CA ARG A 518 27.65 -17.35 19.85
C ARG A 518 28.56 -18.55 20.05
N ILE A 519 28.82 -19.34 19.01
CA ILE A 519 29.75 -20.49 19.07
C ILE A 519 31.16 -20.01 19.39
N LYS A 520 31.64 -18.94 18.73
CA LYS A 520 32.96 -18.34 19.02
C LYS A 520 33.08 -17.92 20.47
N SER A 521 32.11 -17.16 20.96
CA SER A 521 32.06 -16.73 22.35
C SER A 521 32.00 -17.94 23.28
N THR A 522 31.16 -18.94 23.03
CA THR A 522 31.03 -20.13 23.88
C THR A 522 32.37 -20.87 24.10
N PHE A 523 33.20 -20.99 23.06
CA PHE A 523 34.52 -21.65 23.17
C PHE A 523 35.65 -20.71 23.64
N GLY A 524 35.33 -19.46 23.98
CA GLY A 524 36.28 -18.46 24.43
C GLY A 524 37.16 -17.87 23.32
N LEU A 525 36.76 -17.99 22.05
CA LEU A 525 37.54 -17.48 20.92
C LEU A 525 37.58 -15.95 20.84
N ASN A 526 36.60 -15.29 21.46
CA ASN A 526 36.50 -13.83 21.56
C ASN A 526 37.02 -13.30 22.91
N ASP A 527 37.51 -14.17 23.80
CA ASP A 527 37.94 -13.78 25.14
C ASP A 527 39.32 -13.10 25.12
N GLU A 528 39.50 -12.12 26.01
CA GLU A 528 40.74 -11.40 26.27
C GLU A 528 41.10 -11.46 27.76
N PRO A 529 41.60 -12.60 28.27
CA PRO A 529 41.83 -12.79 29.70
C PRO A 529 42.90 -11.88 30.32
N GLY A 530 43.68 -11.17 29.49
CA GLY A 530 44.65 -10.16 29.94
C GLY A 530 44.08 -8.75 30.12
N ASP A 531 42.85 -8.48 29.68
CA ASP A 531 42.17 -7.20 29.85
C ASP A 531 41.09 -7.31 30.93
N PHE A 532 41.32 -6.63 32.06
CA PHE A 532 40.39 -6.62 33.20
C PHE A 532 39.07 -5.90 32.92
N ASN A 533 38.98 -5.11 31.83
CA ASN A 533 37.75 -4.45 31.41
C ASN A 533 36.96 -5.28 30.38
N PHE A 534 37.50 -6.41 29.93
CA PHE A 534 36.86 -7.26 28.93
C PHE A 534 36.02 -8.36 29.60
N ILE A 535 34.79 -8.55 29.12
CA ILE A 535 33.90 -9.59 29.63
C ILE A 535 34.24 -10.90 28.91
N ASN A 536 34.87 -11.81 29.65
CA ASN A 536 35.20 -13.13 29.14
C ASN A 536 34.02 -14.09 29.31
N SER A 537 33.74 -14.87 28.28
CA SER A 537 32.74 -15.96 28.30
C SER A 537 33.18 -17.13 29.20
N ARG A 538 34.49 -17.32 29.37
CA ARG A 538 35.07 -18.36 30.23
C ARG A 538 35.87 -17.74 31.35
N ILE A 539 35.95 -18.48 32.47
CA ILE A 539 36.79 -18.08 33.59
C ILE A 539 38.22 -18.55 33.31
N TRP A 540 39.09 -17.62 32.94
CA TRP A 540 40.49 -17.89 32.63
C TRP A 540 41.38 -17.74 33.85
N ILE A 541 42.27 -18.71 34.05
CA ILE A 541 43.25 -18.72 35.14
C ILE A 541 44.64 -18.52 34.56
N GLU A 542 45.30 -17.42 34.94
CA GLU A 542 46.70 -17.20 34.59
C GLU A 542 47.60 -18.24 35.25
N ARG A 543 48.54 -18.78 34.49
CA ARG A 543 49.54 -19.72 35.00
C ARG A 543 50.59 -19.00 35.84
N GLU A 544 50.93 -19.60 36.97
CA GLU A 544 51.92 -19.05 37.92
C GLU A 544 53.33 -19.13 37.33
N GLU A 545 53.64 -20.22 36.63
CA GLU A 545 54.97 -20.46 36.05
C GLU A 545 55.14 -19.82 34.66
N LYS A 546 54.04 -19.48 33.97
CA LYS A 546 54.02 -18.96 32.60
C LYS A 546 53.06 -17.77 32.48
N LYS A 547 53.50 -16.61 32.97
CA LYS A 547 52.72 -15.35 32.90
C LYS A 547 52.32 -15.01 31.46
N GLY A 548 51.08 -14.55 31.29
CA GLY A 548 50.47 -14.30 29.99
C GLY A 548 49.93 -15.55 29.28
N GLU A 549 50.00 -16.72 29.90
CA GLU A 549 49.33 -17.95 29.43
C GLU A 549 48.23 -18.34 30.41
N TYR A 550 47.06 -18.69 29.90
CA TYR A 550 45.87 -18.94 30.71
C TYR A 550 45.24 -20.29 30.37
N PHE A 551 44.60 -20.92 31.35
CA PHE A 551 43.75 -22.10 31.13
C PHE A 551 42.32 -21.83 31.61
N ALA A 552 41.33 -22.36 30.90
CA ALA A 552 39.93 -22.21 31.29
C ALA A 552 39.60 -23.10 32.50
N LEU A 553 38.93 -22.53 33.48
CA LEU A 553 38.42 -23.23 34.65
C LEU A 553 37.26 -24.16 34.25
N LYS A 554 37.31 -25.42 34.69
CA LYS A 554 36.27 -26.42 34.37
C LYS A 554 35.07 -26.31 35.31
N GLU A 555 33.94 -25.87 34.76
CA GLU A 555 32.64 -25.85 35.43
C GLU A 555 32.21 -27.26 35.86
N SER A 556 32.55 -28.27 35.06
CA SER A 556 32.27 -29.67 35.35
C SER A 556 32.90 -30.16 36.67
N ASN A 557 34.05 -29.60 37.06
CA ASN A 557 34.69 -29.87 38.35
C ASN A 557 34.08 -29.05 39.50
N ILE A 558 33.68 -27.80 39.25
CA ILE A 558 33.08 -26.91 40.25
C ILE A 558 31.71 -27.43 40.67
N PHE A 559 30.83 -27.65 39.69
CA PHE A 559 29.45 -28.07 39.89
C PHE A 559 29.30 -29.59 39.96
N LYS A 560 30.41 -30.33 39.84
CA LYS A 560 30.48 -31.80 39.92
C LYS A 560 29.63 -32.50 38.85
N TRP A 561 29.48 -31.89 37.67
CA TRP A 561 28.79 -32.50 36.53
C TRP A 561 29.50 -33.78 36.05
N ASN A 562 30.80 -33.87 36.29
CA ASN A 562 31.58 -35.10 36.06
C ASN A 562 31.32 -36.23 37.07
N LYS A 563 30.50 -35.99 38.10
CA LYS A 563 30.18 -36.97 39.16
C LYS A 563 28.68 -37.19 39.34
N LEU A 564 27.87 -36.20 39.01
CA LEU A 564 26.46 -36.13 39.32
C LEU A 564 25.66 -35.73 38.08
N LYS A 565 24.48 -36.32 37.91
CA LYS A 565 23.47 -35.96 36.90
C LYS A 565 22.11 -35.77 37.54
N ILE A 566 21.25 -34.99 36.89
CA ILE A 566 19.84 -34.92 37.26
C ILE A 566 19.09 -36.02 36.50
N TYR A 567 18.44 -36.92 37.23
CA TYR A 567 17.59 -37.96 36.66
C TYR A 567 16.23 -37.94 37.37
N LYS A 568 15.16 -37.70 36.60
CA LYS A 568 13.79 -37.52 37.12
C LYS A 568 13.67 -36.49 38.26
N GLY A 569 14.36 -35.36 38.12
CA GLY A 569 14.34 -34.27 39.10
C GLY A 569 15.20 -34.51 40.36
N VAL A 570 15.96 -35.61 40.43
CA VAL A 570 16.82 -35.93 41.58
C VAL A 570 18.30 -36.01 41.14
N LEU A 571 19.18 -35.47 41.98
CA LEU A 571 20.62 -35.55 41.79
C LEU A 571 21.12 -36.98 42.06
N THR A 572 21.67 -37.64 41.06
CA THR A 572 22.13 -39.04 41.09
C THR A 572 23.58 -39.13 40.65
N LYS A 573 24.32 -40.13 41.13
CA LYS A 573 25.71 -40.37 40.70
C LYS A 573 25.76 -40.92 39.28
N LEU A 574 26.77 -40.52 38.52
CA LEU A 574 27.08 -41.13 37.22
C LEU A 574 27.46 -42.61 37.41
N ASN A 575 27.00 -43.47 36.50
CA ASN A 575 27.48 -44.85 36.40
C ASN A 575 28.88 -44.90 35.76
N GLU A 576 29.56 -46.05 35.79
CA GLU A 576 30.95 -46.17 35.29
C GLU A 576 31.09 -45.86 33.79
N LYS A 577 30.08 -46.20 32.97
CA LYS A 577 30.09 -45.86 31.54
C LYS A 577 29.92 -44.36 31.31
N GLU A 578 29.03 -43.74 32.07
CA GLU A 578 28.80 -42.30 32.04
C GLU A 578 30.03 -41.54 32.52
N LYS A 579 30.70 -41.97 33.59
CA LYS A 579 31.95 -41.35 34.03
C LYS A 579 32.99 -41.29 32.92
N LEU A 580 33.17 -42.37 32.16
CA LEU A 580 34.13 -42.39 31.04
C LEU A 580 33.75 -41.39 29.92
N ILE A 581 32.45 -41.25 29.65
CA ILE A 581 31.95 -40.35 28.61
C ILE A 581 32.06 -38.88 29.05
N TYR A 582 31.75 -38.58 30.31
CA TYR A 582 31.67 -37.24 30.88
C TYR A 582 33.01 -36.73 31.45
N ASP A 583 34.03 -37.60 31.57
CA ASP A 583 35.34 -37.18 32.05
C ASP A 583 36.04 -36.31 31.00
N THR A 584 36.40 -35.09 31.38
CA THR A 584 37.11 -34.12 30.54
C THR A 584 38.39 -33.66 31.22
N ASN A 585 38.89 -34.38 32.23
CA ASN A 585 40.04 -33.96 33.04
C ASN A 585 41.40 -34.20 32.37
N ASP A 586 41.41 -34.76 31.17
CA ASP A 586 42.61 -35.07 30.40
C ASP A 586 43.13 -33.88 29.58
N PHE A 587 42.33 -32.82 29.42
CA PHE A 587 42.68 -31.64 28.64
C PHE A 587 42.11 -30.33 29.21
N HIS A 588 42.65 -29.19 28.81
CA HIS A 588 42.10 -27.85 29.10
C HIS A 588 42.12 -26.96 27.86
N PHE A 589 41.14 -26.04 27.77
CA PHE A 589 41.25 -24.90 26.87
C PHE A 589 42.33 -23.96 27.37
N TYR A 590 43.15 -23.48 26.44
CA TYR A 590 44.37 -22.75 26.70
C TYR A 590 44.44 -21.50 25.86
N TYR A 591 44.68 -20.36 26.48
CA TYR A 591 44.83 -19.09 25.78
C TYR A 591 46.29 -18.63 25.81
N LYS A 592 46.82 -18.31 24.62
CA LYS A 592 48.13 -17.71 24.43
C LYS A 592 48.16 -16.94 23.11
N ASN A 593 48.73 -15.73 23.11
CA ASN A 593 48.88 -14.88 21.92
C ASN A 593 47.57 -14.70 21.12
N ASN A 594 46.48 -14.28 21.79
CA ASN A 594 45.15 -14.10 21.19
C ASN A 594 44.61 -15.34 20.45
N THR A 595 45.01 -16.53 20.88
CA THR A 595 44.55 -17.80 20.29
C THR A 595 44.21 -18.79 21.38
N VAL A 596 43.06 -19.46 21.21
CA VAL A 596 42.65 -20.58 22.06
C VAL A 596 42.96 -21.91 21.38
N TYR A 597 43.57 -22.84 22.11
CA TYR A 597 43.81 -24.21 21.69
C TYR A 597 43.66 -25.17 22.87
N ILE A 598 43.79 -26.48 22.62
CA ILE A 598 43.73 -27.51 23.66
C ILE A 598 45.14 -27.92 24.07
N VAL A 599 45.34 -28.08 25.38
CA VAL A 599 46.54 -28.70 25.95
C VAL A 599 46.16 -29.86 26.88
N PRO A 600 47.00 -30.89 27.01
CA PRO A 600 46.84 -31.89 28.06
C PRO A 600 46.91 -31.25 29.44
N THR A 601 46.18 -31.82 30.39
CA THR A 601 46.25 -31.39 31.79
C THR A 601 47.64 -31.71 32.36
N ASP A 602 48.29 -30.69 32.95
CA ASP A 602 49.61 -30.81 33.57
C ASP A 602 49.55 -30.69 35.11
N GLU A 603 50.68 -30.93 35.77
CA GLU A 603 50.75 -30.92 37.24
C GLU A 603 50.31 -29.59 37.87
N GLU A 604 50.53 -28.46 37.19
CA GLU A 604 50.13 -27.14 37.71
C GLU A 604 48.60 -27.04 37.75
N MET A 605 47.94 -27.44 36.66
CA MET A 605 46.48 -27.48 36.57
C MET A 605 45.89 -28.46 37.59
N GLU A 606 46.48 -29.65 37.77
CA GLU A 606 46.02 -30.62 38.77
C GLU A 606 46.14 -30.07 40.20
N LYS A 607 47.29 -29.47 40.55
CA LYS A 607 47.52 -28.84 41.86
C LYS A 607 46.53 -27.70 42.10
N PHE A 608 46.17 -26.94 41.05
CA PHE A 608 45.17 -25.90 41.14
C PHE A 608 43.80 -26.45 41.61
N TYR A 609 43.31 -27.54 41.01
CA TYR A 609 42.01 -28.12 41.40
C TYR A 609 41.99 -28.71 42.81
N GLN A 610 43.15 -29.06 43.37
CA GLN A 610 43.27 -29.50 44.76
C GLN A 610 43.17 -28.33 45.77
N ASN A 611 43.47 -27.09 45.33
CA ASN A 611 43.47 -25.90 46.17
C ASN A 611 42.08 -25.22 46.21
N LYS A 612 41.22 -25.70 47.13
CA LYS A 612 39.87 -25.16 47.35
C LYS A 612 39.83 -23.66 47.68
N ASN A 613 40.85 -23.14 48.37
CA ASN A 613 40.90 -21.72 48.74
C ASN A 613 41.12 -20.84 47.52
N LYS A 614 41.98 -21.28 46.58
CA LYS A 614 42.24 -20.56 45.33
C LYS A 614 41.01 -20.54 44.43
N ILE A 615 40.33 -21.68 44.26
CA ILE A 615 39.05 -21.77 43.53
C ILE A 615 38.00 -20.83 44.15
N LYS A 616 37.81 -20.87 45.48
CA LYS A 616 36.85 -20.00 46.16
C LYS A 616 37.14 -18.52 45.93
N LYS A 617 38.41 -18.11 45.97
CA LYS A 617 38.82 -16.73 45.74
C LYS A 617 38.45 -16.28 44.32
N ILE A 618 38.74 -17.10 43.31
CA ILE A 618 38.42 -16.82 41.91
C ILE A 618 36.91 -16.70 41.72
N LEU A 619 36.13 -17.67 42.19
CA LEU A 619 34.67 -17.62 42.08
C LEU A 619 34.07 -16.39 42.75
N THR A 620 34.58 -16.01 43.92
CA THR A 620 34.13 -14.80 44.62
C THR A 620 34.46 -13.54 43.82
N GLN A 621 35.66 -13.50 43.23
CA GLN A 621 36.09 -12.38 42.38
C GLN A 621 35.19 -12.27 41.14
N THR A 622 34.98 -13.37 40.41
CA THR A 622 34.10 -13.41 39.22
C THR A 622 32.67 -12.97 39.55
N ILE A 623 32.11 -13.41 40.68
CA ILE A 623 30.77 -12.97 41.12
C ILE A 623 30.76 -11.47 41.43
N ASN A 624 31.79 -10.93 42.08
CA ASN A 624 31.87 -9.50 42.39
C ASN A 624 32.04 -8.64 41.13
N ASP A 625 32.90 -9.07 40.20
CA ASP A 625 33.17 -8.36 38.95
C ASP A 625 31.94 -8.30 38.04
N THR A 626 31.07 -9.31 38.11
CA THR A 626 29.80 -9.34 37.36
C THR A 626 28.64 -8.65 38.09
N GLN A 627 28.75 -8.35 39.39
CA GLN A 627 27.66 -7.86 40.21
C GLN A 627 27.14 -6.47 39.80
N GLU A 628 28.02 -5.56 39.36
CA GLU A 628 27.61 -4.23 38.86
C GLU A 628 26.81 -4.35 37.56
N LEU A 629 27.16 -5.29 36.70
CA LEU A 629 26.51 -5.52 35.42
C LEU A 629 25.07 -6.06 35.60
N TYR A 630 24.84 -6.92 36.59
CA TYR A 630 23.50 -7.41 36.94
C TYR A 630 22.56 -6.32 37.45
N GLN A 631 23.06 -5.16 37.92
CA GLN A 631 22.21 -4.03 38.32
C GLN A 631 21.49 -3.40 37.11
N TYR A 632 22.03 -3.59 35.90
CA TYR A 632 21.48 -3.06 34.65
C TYR A 632 20.74 -4.14 33.83
N GLN A 633 20.42 -5.29 34.43
CA GLN A 633 19.80 -6.42 33.73
C GLN A 633 18.47 -6.05 33.03
N GLU A 634 17.65 -5.17 33.61
CA GLU A 634 16.42 -4.67 32.96
C GLU A 634 16.69 -3.82 31.71
N GLN A 635 17.85 -3.15 31.62
CA GLN A 635 18.24 -2.33 30.49
C GLN A 635 18.98 -3.13 29.40
N LEU A 636 19.72 -4.17 29.81
CA LEU A 636 20.53 -5.01 28.92
C LEU A 636 19.75 -6.20 28.33
N GLY A 637 18.59 -6.57 28.88
CA GLY A 637 17.71 -7.59 28.31
C GLY A 637 18.27 -9.02 28.35
N LYS A 638 17.84 -9.88 27.41
CA LYS A 638 18.24 -11.30 27.31
C LYS A 638 19.70 -11.52 26.84
N ASP A 639 20.40 -10.46 26.44
CA ASP A 639 21.76 -10.53 25.89
C ASP A 639 22.85 -10.48 26.97
N PHE A 640 22.44 -10.60 28.24
CA PHE A 640 23.35 -10.63 29.38
C PHE A 640 24.01 -12.02 29.52
N PRO A 641 25.35 -12.14 29.53
CA PRO A 641 26.01 -13.42 29.73
C PRO A 641 25.81 -13.92 31.16
N ASP A 642 25.46 -15.20 31.32
CA ASP A 642 25.39 -15.82 32.64
C ASP A 642 26.78 -15.89 33.29
N ILE A 643 26.84 -15.70 34.63
CA ILE A 643 28.11 -15.80 35.41
C ILE A 643 28.82 -17.13 35.16
N PHE A 644 28.04 -18.19 34.95
CA PHE A 644 28.52 -19.52 34.66
C PHE A 644 27.85 -20.02 33.38
N ASN A 645 28.60 -20.77 32.58
CA ASN A 645 28.03 -21.46 31.43
C ASN A 645 26.92 -22.41 31.89
N ASN A 646 25.76 -22.38 31.23
CA ASN A 646 24.65 -23.31 31.50
C ASN A 646 24.88 -24.71 30.89
N LEU A 647 25.94 -24.85 30.09
CA LEU A 647 26.30 -26.06 29.37
C LEU A 647 27.74 -26.49 29.71
N ASP A 648 28.01 -27.80 29.68
CA ASP A 648 29.36 -28.35 29.85
C ASP A 648 30.13 -28.24 28.53
N ILE A 649 30.79 -27.11 28.32
CA ILE A 649 31.47 -26.77 27.06
C ILE A 649 32.62 -27.73 26.76
N ASP A 650 33.35 -28.17 27.79
CA ASP A 650 34.41 -29.17 27.67
C ASP A 650 33.86 -30.52 27.20
N LEU A 651 32.72 -30.95 27.73
CA LEU A 651 32.06 -32.16 27.27
C LEU A 651 31.56 -32.01 25.84
N ILE A 652 30.94 -30.88 25.49
CA ILE A 652 30.49 -30.59 24.12
C ILE A 652 31.66 -30.69 23.14
N TYR A 653 32.78 -30.05 23.45
CA TYR A 653 34.01 -30.14 22.64
C TYR A 653 34.46 -31.59 22.45
N LYS A 654 34.55 -32.35 23.54
CA LYS A 654 34.94 -33.77 23.51
C LYS A 654 33.99 -34.60 22.62
N GLN A 655 32.68 -34.35 22.69
CA GLN A 655 31.70 -35.08 21.86
C GLN A 655 31.77 -34.67 20.38
N LEU A 656 31.96 -33.38 20.08
CA LEU A 656 32.12 -32.89 18.70
C LEU A 656 33.32 -33.55 18.01
N ILE A 657 34.45 -33.64 18.71
CA ILE A 657 35.64 -34.33 18.21
C ILE A 657 35.39 -35.84 18.09
N ASN A 658 34.95 -36.50 19.17
CA ASN A 658 34.89 -37.97 19.21
C ASN A 658 33.80 -38.58 18.32
N ARG A 659 32.65 -37.91 18.17
CA ARG A 659 31.51 -38.43 17.40
C ARG A 659 31.46 -37.90 15.98
N HIS A 660 31.88 -36.66 15.78
CA HIS A 660 31.64 -35.94 14.53
C HIS A 660 32.94 -35.46 13.86
N ASN A 661 34.09 -35.60 14.52
CA ASN A 661 35.39 -35.09 14.04
C ASN A 661 35.36 -33.58 13.69
N ILE A 662 34.58 -32.81 14.45
CA ILE A 662 34.43 -31.35 14.29
C ILE A 662 35.26 -30.64 15.35
N ASN A 663 36.17 -29.76 14.92
CA ASN A 663 36.97 -28.93 15.82
C ASN A 663 36.47 -27.47 15.80
N PRO A 664 35.70 -27.02 16.80
CA PRO A 664 35.17 -25.67 16.84
C PRO A 664 36.24 -24.58 17.05
N LEU A 665 37.50 -24.97 17.35
CA LEU A 665 38.64 -24.05 17.45
C LEU A 665 39.34 -23.83 16.10
N ASP A 666 39.03 -24.63 15.08
CA ASP A 666 39.57 -24.43 13.73
C ASP A 666 38.76 -23.34 13.01
N LYS A 667 39.41 -22.19 12.78
CA LYS A 667 38.80 -21.04 12.11
C LYS A 667 38.21 -21.41 10.74
N LYS A 668 38.86 -22.29 9.98
CA LYS A 668 38.36 -22.68 8.65
C LYS A 668 37.09 -23.51 8.76
N GLN A 669 37.07 -24.51 9.65
CA GLN A 669 35.87 -25.32 9.88
C GLN A 669 34.70 -24.49 10.41
N LEU A 670 35.00 -23.47 11.22
CA LEU A 670 33.97 -22.58 11.76
C LEU A 670 33.41 -21.61 10.71
N GLU A 671 34.26 -21.10 9.80
CA GLU A 671 33.82 -20.28 8.67
C GLU A 671 33.00 -21.07 7.64
N GLU A 672 33.16 -22.40 7.57
CA GLU A 672 32.36 -23.26 6.69
C GLU A 672 30.87 -23.28 7.06
N ILE A 673 30.48 -22.81 8.26
CA ILE A 673 29.06 -22.62 8.64
C ILE A 673 28.33 -21.73 7.61
N TYR A 674 29.01 -20.69 7.10
CA TYR A 674 28.44 -19.79 6.10
C TYR A 674 28.29 -20.44 4.71
N ASN A 675 28.90 -21.60 4.45
CA ASN A 675 28.73 -22.30 3.17
C ASN A 675 27.31 -22.85 2.97
N TYR A 676 26.52 -22.93 4.06
CA TYR A 676 25.11 -23.28 4.01
C TYR A 676 24.29 -22.26 3.21
N ILE A 677 24.66 -20.96 3.27
CA ILE A 677 24.01 -19.88 2.52
C ILE A 677 25.03 -19.13 1.66
N LYS A 678 25.03 -19.44 0.37
CA LYS A 678 25.94 -18.80 -0.59
C LYS A 678 25.42 -17.43 -1.02
N LEU A 679 26.01 -16.39 -0.46
CA LEU A 679 25.86 -15.01 -0.94
C LEU A 679 26.88 -14.68 -2.03
N THR A 680 26.47 -13.92 -3.04
CA THR A 680 27.38 -13.38 -4.05
C THR A 680 28.25 -12.26 -3.45
N PRO A 681 29.41 -11.94 -4.06
CA PRO A 681 30.25 -10.83 -3.59
C PRO A 681 29.52 -9.48 -3.59
N GLU A 682 28.54 -9.29 -4.48
CA GLU A 682 27.73 -8.09 -4.58
C GLU A 682 26.66 -8.05 -3.49
N GLU A 683 26.00 -9.18 -3.22
CA GLU A 683 25.04 -9.32 -2.12
C GLU A 683 25.70 -8.99 -0.77
N LYS A 684 26.94 -9.43 -0.54
CA LYS A 684 27.69 -9.13 0.70
C LYS A 684 27.96 -7.63 0.90
N LYS A 685 28.12 -6.85 -0.17
CA LYS A 685 28.31 -5.38 -0.08
C LYS A 685 27.06 -4.66 0.41
N THR A 686 25.91 -5.34 0.43
CA THR A 686 24.64 -4.76 0.86
C THR A 686 24.32 -5.00 2.35
N GLU A 687 25.18 -5.74 3.07
CA GLU A 687 24.92 -6.22 4.44
C GLU A 687 24.59 -5.08 5.42
N ASP A 688 25.30 -3.96 5.36
CA ASP A 688 25.08 -2.78 6.21
C ASP A 688 23.68 -2.15 6.03
N PHE A 689 22.96 -2.49 4.95
CA PHE A 689 21.63 -1.98 4.61
C PHE A 689 20.51 -2.98 4.87
N TRP A 690 20.80 -4.12 5.50
CA TRP A 690 19.78 -5.10 5.85
C TRP A 690 19.00 -4.61 7.07
N TYR A 691 17.94 -3.83 6.82
CA TYR A 691 16.96 -3.45 7.86
C TYR A 691 16.11 -4.66 8.26
N ILE A 692 16.70 -5.61 9.01
CA ILE A 692 15.98 -6.74 9.60
C ILE A 692 15.45 -6.24 10.96
N TYR A 693 14.14 -6.31 11.16
CA TYR A 693 13.52 -5.95 12.44
C TYR A 693 14.06 -6.86 13.55
N GLN A 694 14.23 -6.34 14.78
CA GLN A 694 14.57 -7.13 15.98
C GLN A 694 13.55 -8.24 16.30
N TYR A 695 12.40 -8.25 15.61
CA TYR A 695 11.35 -9.26 15.76
C TYR A 695 11.12 -9.94 14.42
N ASN A 696 11.40 -11.23 14.35
CA ASN A 696 11.05 -12.05 13.20
C ASN A 696 9.57 -12.47 13.29
N PRO A 697 8.70 -12.00 12.38
CA PRO A 697 7.29 -12.40 12.38
C PRO A 697 7.07 -13.88 12.00
N PHE A 698 8.13 -14.59 11.59
CA PHE A 698 8.16 -16.02 11.29
C PHE A 698 8.95 -16.83 12.35
N ASP A 699 9.30 -16.23 13.49
CA ASP A 699 10.02 -16.95 14.55
C ASP A 699 9.08 -17.88 15.31
N ASN A 700 8.89 -19.06 14.74
CA ASN A 700 8.25 -20.20 15.40
C ASN A 700 9.30 -21.00 16.21
N SER A 701 10.57 -20.55 16.22
CA SER A 701 11.68 -21.32 16.74
C SER A 701 11.63 -21.44 18.26
N PHE A 702 11.01 -20.49 18.98
CA PHE A 702 10.81 -20.66 20.41
C PHE A 702 9.94 -21.88 20.73
N GLY A 703 8.81 -22.07 20.03
CA GLY A 703 7.94 -23.22 20.21
C GLY A 703 8.59 -24.54 19.79
N PHE A 704 9.35 -24.53 18.69
CA PHE A 704 10.04 -25.72 18.18
C PHE A 704 11.29 -26.10 19.00
N ARG A 705 12.00 -25.12 19.58
CA ARG A 705 13.23 -25.33 20.37
C ARG A 705 12.96 -25.66 21.84
N THR A 706 11.81 -25.25 22.39
CA THR A 706 11.49 -25.45 23.81
C THR A 706 10.39 -26.48 24.09
N GLY A 707 9.62 -26.89 23.06
CA GLY A 707 8.52 -27.84 23.23
C GLY A 707 7.34 -27.28 24.04
N SER A 708 7.29 -25.96 24.27
CA SER A 708 6.11 -25.28 24.80
C SER A 708 5.40 -24.54 23.65
N GLU A 709 4.13 -24.87 23.44
CA GLU A 709 3.20 -24.09 22.62
C GLU A 709 3.09 -22.64 23.16
N PRO A 710 2.80 -21.65 22.28
CA PRO A 710 2.95 -20.22 22.57
C PRO A 710 2.14 -19.69 23.76
#